data_AF-A0A450TCA9-F1
#
_entry.id   AF-A0A450TCA9-F1
#
_cell.length_a   1.000
_cell.length_b   1.000
_cell.length_c   1.000
_cell.angle_alpha   90.00
_cell.angle_beta   90.00
_cell.angle_gamma   90.00
#
_symmetry.space_group_name_H-M   'P 1'
#
loop_
_entity.id
_entity.type
_entity.pdbx_description
1 polymer ?
#
loop_
_entity_poly.entity_id
_entity_poly.type
_entity_poly.pdbx_seq_one_letter_code
_entity_poly.pdbx_strand_id
1 'polypeptide(L)'
;MNQDPSQVLTPSEPPRPGTGPQSAKTADTSLDTIRQRIHDCLVAYLKREGHPDVDRIGYDRPFTSLGIDFPGIATIREALEKELGGELSLDALFQFGTIDKLAIHVGPITDWLAERIGRLANIPRTEVDTRRPFLDYGLRSATAMALLKDLGEWLGRPLPATLTYDHPNIQALAGYLTRAFGDRARVVQSPTSTSTAQKAAPDDAIAIIGMGCRFPKAKNPDEFWELLKNGVDAITEVPPSRWKPVDLTVPWGGFVDEVDQFDPGFFGISAREAETMDPQQRLLLEVGWEALEDAGIAVPSLAGSQTGVFVGIWQHDYHYHLPSEDQNLFFETGTAYSVNPARLAYSWDLRGPCKAIDTACSSSLVALHDACRSLRQGECDLVLAGGVNLILHPGVTQRFFASRMLSPDGRCKTFDAEADGYVRSEGCGILVLKRREDALRDGDRILALIRGSAVNHDGRTNGLVAPNGPAQQAVVRQALANAGVKPREISYIEAHGTGTPLGDPIEFNALKEVLMPGRAPGEICHIGSVKTNIGHLESSAGVAGVIKVVLALAQGEIPPHINLKEFNPHIPIADTFFSVPRKPTPWPNECKLAGVSSFGISGTNAHVVLEEAPSVGWNEREARNSTRKVGIHRKNERKLAGVSSFGISGTNAHVVLEEAPSVGWNEREARNSTRKAGIHHQ
;
A
#
# COMPACT_ATOMS: atom_id res chain seq x y z
N MET A 1 -58.01 -27.12 26.45
CA MET A 1 -58.16 -26.61 27.83
C MET A 1 -57.72 -25.17 27.82
N ASN A 2 -58.68 -24.25 28.01
CA ASN A 2 -58.48 -22.81 28.12
C ASN A 2 -57.93 -22.43 29.49
N GLN A 3 -57.10 -21.38 29.53
CA GLN A 3 -57.07 -20.23 30.47
C GLN A 3 -55.65 -19.63 30.50
N ASP A 4 -55.36 -18.34 30.65
CA ASP A 4 -55.96 -17.03 30.33
C ASP A 4 -54.78 -16.04 30.59
N PRO A 5 -54.37 -15.14 29.67
CA PRO A 5 -53.21 -14.27 29.86
C PRO A 5 -53.63 -12.84 30.24
N SER A 6 -53.60 -12.51 31.53
CA SER A 6 -53.67 -11.10 31.98
C SER A 6 -52.95 -10.86 33.31
N GLN A 7 -51.64 -10.58 33.28
CA GLN A 7 -50.99 -9.71 34.28
C GLN A 7 -49.84 -8.94 33.63
N VAL A 8 -50.10 -7.66 33.36
CA VAL A 8 -49.15 -6.65 32.90
C VAL A 8 -48.56 -5.96 34.14
N LEU A 9 -47.24 -5.98 34.29
CA LEU A 9 -46.51 -5.24 35.32
C LEU A 9 -46.25 -3.80 34.84
N THR A 10 -46.75 -2.81 35.58
CA THR A 10 -46.44 -1.38 35.40
C THR A 10 -45.14 -1.00 36.13
N PRO A 11 -44.27 -0.13 35.57
CA PRO A 11 -43.09 0.37 36.28
C PRO A 11 -43.43 1.54 37.22
N SER A 12 -42.77 1.58 38.38
CA SER A 12 -42.86 2.63 39.41
C SER A 12 -42.12 3.92 39.02
N GLU A 13 -42.73 5.09 39.30
CA GLU A 13 -42.19 6.44 39.15
C GLU A 13 -40.90 6.71 39.98
N PRO A 14 -39.96 7.54 39.48
CA PRO A 14 -38.83 8.05 40.27
C PRO A 14 -39.22 9.28 41.11
N PRO A 15 -38.53 9.57 42.23
CA PRO A 15 -38.87 10.64 43.14
C PRO A 15 -38.46 12.04 42.62
N ARG A 16 -39.22 13.06 43.02
CA ARG A 16 -39.04 14.48 42.66
C ARG A 16 -37.71 15.07 43.18
N PRO A 17 -37.07 16.00 42.45
CA PRO A 17 -35.80 16.59 42.85
C PRO A 17 -35.98 17.62 43.98
N GLY A 18 -35.19 17.44 45.05
CA GLY A 18 -35.02 18.41 46.11
C GLY A 18 -34.20 19.62 45.65
N THR A 19 -34.53 20.78 46.21
CA THR A 19 -33.84 22.06 46.05
C THR A 19 -32.39 21.97 46.57
N GLY A 20 -31.42 21.97 45.64
CA GLY A 20 -29.98 22.11 45.89
C GLY A 20 -29.45 23.48 45.44
N PRO A 21 -28.26 23.90 45.92
CA PRO A 21 -27.81 25.29 45.98
C PRO A 21 -27.40 25.89 44.62
N GLN A 22 -27.45 27.22 44.57
CA GLN A 22 -27.18 28.11 43.44
C GLN A 22 -26.02 27.67 42.54
N SER A 23 -26.26 27.75 41.23
CA SER A 23 -25.29 27.48 40.17
C SER A 23 -24.07 28.42 40.26
N ALA A 24 -22.89 27.83 40.37
CA ALA A 24 -21.66 28.51 39.97
C ALA A 24 -21.71 28.70 38.45
N LYS A 25 -21.59 29.95 37.99
CA LYS A 25 -21.48 30.30 36.57
C LYS A 25 -20.34 29.49 35.93
N THR A 26 -20.65 28.61 34.98
CA THR A 26 -19.66 28.08 34.05
C THR A 26 -19.02 29.25 33.32
N ALA A 27 -17.72 29.45 33.50
CA ALA A 27 -16.97 30.48 32.79
C ALA A 27 -17.07 30.25 31.27
N ASP A 28 -17.40 31.30 30.53
CA ASP A 28 -17.40 31.30 29.08
C ASP A 28 -15.96 31.08 28.57
N THR A 29 -15.75 30.02 27.78
CA THR A 29 -14.44 29.58 27.26
C THR A 29 -14.25 29.92 25.78
N SER A 30 -15.08 30.79 25.19
CA SER A 30 -14.92 31.21 23.80
C SER A 30 -13.55 31.88 23.57
N LEU A 31 -12.98 31.73 22.36
CA LEU A 31 -11.69 32.33 22.03
C LEU A 31 -11.71 33.86 22.20
N ASP A 32 -12.84 34.52 21.89
CA ASP A 32 -12.97 35.97 22.05
C ASP A 32 -12.97 36.35 23.54
N THR A 33 -13.58 35.54 24.41
CA THR A 33 -13.49 35.70 25.86
C THR A 33 -12.08 35.46 26.40
N ILE A 34 -11.34 34.49 25.84
CA ILE A 34 -9.93 34.23 26.20
C ILE A 34 -9.02 35.36 25.72
N ARG A 35 -9.19 35.84 24.47
CA ARG A 35 -8.48 37.03 23.93
C ARG A 35 -8.72 38.25 24.80
N GLN A 36 -9.97 38.50 25.17
CA GLN A 36 -10.34 39.64 26.00
C GLN A 36 -9.73 39.52 27.40
N ARG A 37 -9.75 38.33 28.01
CA ARG A 37 -9.10 38.09 29.32
C ARG A 37 -7.59 38.29 29.29
N ILE A 38 -6.91 37.78 28.25
CA ILE A 38 -5.47 37.99 28.08
C ILE A 38 -5.18 39.49 27.89
N HIS A 39 -5.98 40.17 27.07
CA HIS A 39 -5.87 41.62 26.83
C HIS A 39 -6.06 42.41 28.13
N ASP A 40 -7.16 42.18 28.85
CA ASP A 40 -7.47 42.86 30.11
C ASP A 40 -6.40 42.62 31.17
N CYS A 41 -5.85 41.40 31.24
CA CYS A 41 -4.76 41.04 32.15
C CYS A 41 -3.47 41.81 31.82
N LEU A 42 -3.11 41.91 30.53
CA LEU A 42 -1.95 42.69 30.08
C LEU A 42 -2.13 44.19 30.31
N VAL A 43 -3.33 44.72 30.04
CA VAL A 43 -3.67 46.13 30.32
C VAL A 43 -3.55 46.41 31.82
N ALA A 44 -4.09 45.55 32.67
CA ALA A 44 -4.04 45.71 34.12
C ALA A 44 -2.60 45.69 34.64
N TYR A 45 -1.77 44.78 34.12
CA TYR A 45 -0.35 44.71 34.45
C TYR A 45 0.39 45.99 34.03
N LEU A 46 0.29 46.41 32.76
CA LEU A 46 1.02 47.58 32.26
C LEU A 46 0.58 48.89 32.94
N LYS A 47 -0.70 49.01 33.32
CA LYS A 47 -1.18 50.14 34.15
C LYS A 47 -0.52 50.17 35.53
N ARG A 48 -0.36 49.00 36.16
CA ARG A 48 0.25 48.89 37.50
C ARG A 48 1.72 49.27 37.48
N GLU A 49 2.45 48.90 36.42
CA GLU A 49 3.87 49.21 36.26
C GLU A 49 4.14 50.62 35.68
N GLY A 50 3.09 51.41 35.42
CA GLY A 50 3.22 52.79 34.92
C GLY A 50 3.75 52.89 33.49
N HIS A 51 3.52 51.86 32.65
CA HIS A 51 4.04 51.81 31.29
C HIS A 51 3.35 52.85 30.38
N PRO A 52 4.07 53.59 29.51
CA PRO A 52 3.48 54.68 28.72
C PRO A 52 2.54 54.24 27.58
N ASP A 53 2.54 52.95 27.22
CA ASP A 53 1.87 52.41 26.01
C ASP A 53 0.64 51.52 26.30
N VAL A 54 -0.03 51.70 27.44
CA VAL A 54 -1.21 50.89 27.84
C VAL A 54 -2.32 50.87 26.77
N ASP A 55 -2.55 51.99 26.09
CA ASP A 55 -3.62 52.13 25.10
C ASP A 55 -3.25 51.59 23.71
N ARG A 56 -2.04 51.00 23.56
CA ARG A 56 -1.52 50.50 22.27
C ARG A 56 -1.38 48.97 22.20
N ILE A 57 -2.01 48.23 23.10
CA ILE A 57 -2.03 46.76 23.08
C ILE A 57 -3.03 46.30 22.01
N GLY A 58 -2.50 45.77 20.90
CA GLY A 58 -3.27 45.09 19.86
C GLY A 58 -3.18 43.57 19.97
N TYR A 59 -4.18 42.85 19.44
CA TYR A 59 -4.25 41.39 19.53
C TYR A 59 -3.13 40.66 18.76
N ASP A 60 -2.63 41.27 17.69
CA ASP A 60 -1.57 40.79 16.79
C ASP A 60 -0.19 41.40 17.06
N ARG A 61 -0.10 42.31 18.04
CA ARG A 61 1.12 43.06 18.32
C ARG A 61 2.11 42.22 19.12
N PRO A 62 3.42 42.18 18.75
CA PRO A 62 4.41 41.41 19.48
C PRO A 62 4.57 41.86 20.94
N PHE A 63 4.57 40.94 21.90
CA PHE A 63 4.80 41.27 23.33
C PHE A 63 6.18 41.91 23.56
N THR A 64 7.18 41.57 22.74
CA THR A 64 8.51 42.20 22.77
C THR A 64 8.47 43.70 22.44
N SER A 65 7.42 44.18 21.77
CA SER A 65 7.22 45.61 21.47
C SER A 65 6.58 46.40 22.61
N LEU A 66 6.25 45.74 23.73
CA LEU A 66 5.64 46.35 24.93
C LEU A 66 6.66 46.67 26.03
N GLY A 67 7.96 46.49 25.79
CA GLY A 67 9.03 46.92 26.73
C GLY A 67 9.12 46.14 28.05
N ILE A 68 8.46 44.98 28.14
CA ILE A 68 8.40 44.15 29.35
C ILE A 68 9.77 43.47 29.59
N ASP A 69 10.34 43.64 30.78
CA ASP A 69 11.60 43.02 31.20
C ASP A 69 11.40 41.61 31.77
N PHE A 70 12.49 40.88 32.01
CA PHE A 70 12.44 39.48 32.47
C PHE A 70 11.69 39.29 33.81
N PRO A 71 11.82 40.18 34.82
CA PRO A 71 10.97 40.16 36.02
C PRO A 71 9.48 40.38 35.75
N GLY A 72 9.16 41.25 34.79
CA GLY A 72 7.78 41.50 34.39
C GLY A 72 7.09 40.31 33.76
N ILE A 73 7.83 39.48 33.03
CA ILE A 73 7.32 38.28 32.36
C ILE A 73 6.86 37.22 33.35
N ALA A 74 7.63 36.97 34.41
CA ALA A 74 7.22 36.03 35.47
C ALA A 74 5.91 36.48 36.15
N THR A 75 5.75 37.80 36.33
CA THR A 75 4.58 38.41 36.95
C THR A 75 3.34 38.37 36.06
N ILE A 76 3.49 38.65 34.76
CA ILE A 76 2.40 38.54 33.77
C ILE A 76 1.96 37.09 33.64
N ARG A 77 2.91 36.15 33.58
CA ARG A 77 2.61 34.71 33.55
C ARG A 77 1.73 34.33 34.73
N GLU A 78 2.13 34.63 35.96
CA GLU A 78 1.34 34.29 37.16
C GLU A 78 -0.07 34.91 37.15
N ALA A 79 -0.19 36.13 36.62
CA ALA A 79 -1.48 36.79 36.45
C ALA A 79 -2.35 36.08 35.39
N LEU A 80 -1.76 35.67 34.27
CA LEU A 80 -2.44 34.92 33.21
C LEU A 80 -2.82 33.50 33.66
N GLU A 81 -1.97 32.80 34.40
CA GLU A 81 -2.28 31.47 34.97
C GLU A 81 -3.49 31.55 35.92
N LYS A 82 -3.53 32.60 36.75
CA LYS A 82 -4.64 32.85 37.67
C LYS A 82 -5.95 33.22 36.95
N GLU A 83 -5.86 33.96 35.84
CA GLU A 83 -7.03 34.41 35.08
C GLU A 83 -7.58 33.33 34.12
N LEU A 84 -6.69 32.49 33.58
CA LEU A 84 -7.02 31.48 32.58
C LEU A 84 -7.18 30.07 33.17
N GLY A 85 -6.68 29.81 34.38
CA GLY A 85 -6.90 28.56 35.12
C GLY A 85 -6.02 27.37 34.70
N GLY A 86 -4.76 27.60 34.28
CA GLY A 86 -3.81 26.56 33.90
C GLY A 86 -2.34 27.03 34.01
N GLU A 87 -1.38 26.10 33.93
CA GLU A 87 0.06 26.40 33.98
C GLU A 87 0.58 26.88 32.61
N LEU A 88 1.35 27.98 32.61
CA LEU A 88 2.00 28.57 31.44
C LEU A 88 3.53 28.44 31.61
N SER A 89 4.23 27.95 30.59
CA SER A 89 5.69 27.91 30.64
C SER A 89 6.28 29.34 30.69
N LEU A 90 7.47 29.48 31.29
CA LEU A 90 8.16 30.77 31.44
C LEU A 90 8.44 31.46 30.10
N ASP A 91 8.52 30.70 29.01
CA ASP A 91 8.78 31.16 27.66
C ASP A 91 7.53 31.31 26.79
N ALA A 92 6.33 30.96 27.27
CA ALA A 92 5.09 30.99 26.46
C ALA A 92 4.82 32.37 25.84
N LEU A 93 5.05 33.45 26.60
CA LEU A 93 4.93 34.83 26.09
C LEU A 93 5.93 35.11 24.97
N PHE A 94 7.14 34.55 25.00
CA PHE A 94 8.10 34.70 23.91
C PHE A 94 7.79 33.78 22.71
N GLN A 95 7.37 32.55 23.00
CA GLN A 95 7.11 31.51 22.01
C GLN A 95 5.92 31.84 21.11
N PHE A 96 4.83 32.32 21.71
CA PHE A 96 3.61 32.67 20.98
C PHE A 96 3.58 34.15 20.59
N GLY A 97 4.27 35.01 21.33
CA GLY A 97 4.67 36.35 20.89
C GLY A 97 3.55 37.38 20.70
N THR A 98 2.26 37.01 20.68
CA THR A 98 1.09 37.90 20.49
C THR A 98 -0.11 37.38 21.28
N ILE A 99 -1.13 38.21 21.53
CA ILE A 99 -2.35 37.78 22.23
C ILE A 99 -3.08 36.72 21.41
N ASP A 100 -3.17 36.85 20.08
CA ASP A 100 -3.85 35.88 19.23
C ASP A 100 -3.21 34.49 19.28
N LYS A 101 -1.89 34.41 19.13
CA LYS A 101 -1.17 33.14 19.17
C LYS A 101 -1.19 32.51 20.57
N LEU A 102 -1.14 33.34 21.61
CA LEU A 102 -1.28 32.86 22.98
C LEU A 102 -2.71 32.36 23.21
N ALA A 103 -3.74 33.09 22.77
CA ALA A 103 -5.15 32.72 22.87
C ALA A 103 -5.46 31.40 22.13
N ILE A 104 -4.84 31.14 20.99
CA ILE A 104 -4.94 29.85 20.26
C ILE A 104 -4.25 28.71 21.01
N HIS A 105 -3.16 29.02 21.73
CA HIS A 105 -2.42 28.05 22.55
C HIS A 105 -3.15 27.70 23.86
N VAL A 106 -3.71 28.70 24.56
CA VAL A 106 -4.49 28.49 25.80
C VAL A 106 -5.98 28.20 25.54
N GLY A 107 -6.50 28.52 24.35
CA GLY A 107 -7.85 28.16 23.92
C GLY A 107 -7.89 26.69 23.50
N PRO A 108 -8.86 25.88 23.97
CA PRO A 108 -8.90 24.49 23.55
C PRO A 108 -9.26 24.45 22.06
N ILE A 109 -8.30 24.12 21.18
CA ILE A 109 -8.57 23.80 19.76
C ILE A 109 -9.74 22.81 19.67
N THR A 110 -9.83 21.89 20.64
CA THR A 110 -10.94 20.97 20.88
C THR A 110 -12.30 21.67 21.02
N ASP A 111 -12.37 22.80 21.75
CA ASP A 111 -13.61 23.55 21.96
C ASP A 111 -14.04 24.28 20.69
N TRP A 112 -13.11 24.90 19.98
CA TRP A 112 -13.40 25.51 18.67
C TRP A 112 -13.94 24.48 17.69
N LEU A 113 -13.27 23.32 17.60
CA LEU A 113 -13.68 22.21 16.74
C LEU A 113 -15.06 21.67 17.15
N ALA A 114 -15.31 21.47 18.45
CA ALA A 114 -16.59 20.99 18.95
C ALA A 114 -17.72 21.98 18.66
N GLU A 115 -17.48 23.28 18.82
CA GLU A 115 -18.47 24.31 18.51
C GLU A 115 -18.74 24.42 17.01
N ARG A 116 -17.70 24.38 16.18
CA ARG A 116 -17.85 24.42 14.72
C ARG A 116 -18.57 23.18 14.19
N ILE A 117 -18.24 22.00 14.72
CA ILE A 117 -18.91 20.74 14.36
C ILE A 117 -20.36 20.75 14.84
N GLY A 118 -20.64 21.23 16.05
CA GLY A 118 -22.02 21.40 16.53
C GLY A 118 -22.85 22.29 15.60
N ARG A 119 -22.27 23.41 15.14
CA ARG A 119 -22.91 24.30 14.15
C ARG A 119 -23.11 23.62 12.78
N LEU A 120 -22.12 22.88 12.27
CA LEU A 120 -22.20 22.20 10.97
C LEU A 120 -23.16 21.00 10.99
N ALA A 121 -23.26 20.29 12.12
CA ALA A 121 -24.11 19.11 12.31
C ALA A 121 -25.49 19.44 12.89
N ASN A 122 -25.74 20.72 13.21
CA ASN A 122 -26.98 21.20 13.84
C ASN A 122 -27.32 20.48 15.16
N ILE A 123 -26.31 20.29 16.01
CA ILE A 123 -26.45 19.71 17.35
C ILE A 123 -25.80 20.61 18.41
N PRO A 124 -26.27 20.62 19.66
CA PRO A 124 -25.64 21.36 20.74
C PRO A 124 -24.18 20.92 20.94
N ARG A 125 -23.27 21.87 21.27
CA ARG A 125 -21.86 21.56 21.60
C ARG A 125 -21.72 20.43 22.63
N THR A 126 -22.63 20.36 23.60
CA THR A 126 -22.63 19.34 24.67
C THR A 126 -22.87 17.91 24.18
N GLU A 127 -23.43 17.74 22.99
CA GLU A 127 -23.68 16.43 22.36
C GLU A 127 -22.54 16.01 21.41
N VAL A 128 -21.52 16.86 21.25
CA VAL A 128 -20.35 16.58 20.41
C VAL A 128 -19.30 15.79 21.21
N ASP A 129 -19.31 14.47 21.05
CA ASP A 129 -18.21 13.57 21.43
C ASP A 129 -16.95 13.81 20.58
N THR A 130 -15.87 14.21 21.27
CA THR A 130 -14.57 14.50 20.67
C THR A 130 -13.86 13.30 20.03
N ARG A 131 -14.27 12.07 20.33
CA ARG A 131 -13.70 10.81 19.81
C ARG A 131 -14.51 10.23 18.65
N ARG A 132 -15.69 10.78 18.40
CA ARG A 132 -16.57 10.33 17.32
C ARG A 132 -16.04 10.84 15.96
N PRO A 133 -16.00 9.98 14.92
CA PRO A 133 -15.56 10.38 13.60
C PRO A 133 -16.35 11.53 13.01
N PHE A 134 -15.71 12.41 12.25
CA PHE A 134 -16.38 13.54 11.59
C PHE A 134 -17.52 13.08 10.66
N LEU A 135 -17.37 11.92 10.02
CA LEU A 135 -18.40 11.34 9.16
C LEU A 135 -19.72 11.06 9.91
N ASP A 136 -19.65 10.61 11.16
CA ASP A 136 -20.83 10.27 11.98
C ASP A 136 -21.64 11.53 12.36
N TYR A 137 -21.03 12.71 12.25
CA TYR A 137 -21.69 14.02 12.38
C TYR A 137 -22.25 14.54 11.05
N GLY A 138 -22.18 13.75 9.97
CA GLY A 138 -22.62 14.15 8.64
C GLY A 138 -21.63 15.04 7.88
N LEU A 139 -20.40 15.21 8.37
CA LEU A 139 -19.37 15.98 7.66
C LEU A 139 -18.82 15.16 6.48
N ARG A 140 -19.44 15.33 5.31
CA ARG A 140 -18.98 14.78 4.02
C ARG A 140 -17.97 15.71 3.36
N SER A 141 -17.32 15.31 2.26
CA SER A 141 -16.19 16.02 1.64
C SER A 141 -16.34 17.54 1.52
N ALA A 142 -17.50 18.07 1.14
CA ALA A 142 -17.73 19.52 1.07
C ALA A 142 -17.72 20.20 2.47
N THR A 143 -18.36 19.58 3.45
CA THR A 143 -18.42 20.07 4.84
C THR A 143 -17.08 19.88 5.57
N ALA A 144 -16.33 18.81 5.26
CA ALA A 144 -14.98 18.58 5.75
C ALA A 144 -13.99 19.62 5.21
N MET A 145 -14.09 19.95 3.92
CA MET A 145 -13.30 21.03 3.32
C MET A 145 -13.69 22.41 3.87
N ALA A 146 -14.97 22.66 4.12
CA ALA A 146 -15.42 23.87 4.79
C ALA A 146 -14.81 23.98 6.22
N LEU A 147 -14.86 22.89 7.00
CA LEU A 147 -14.23 22.82 8.32
C LEU A 147 -12.72 23.13 8.24
N LEU A 148 -11.99 22.53 7.29
CA LEU A 148 -10.55 22.79 7.09
C LEU A 148 -10.26 24.21 6.63
N LYS A 149 -11.11 24.79 5.78
CA LYS A 149 -11.01 26.18 5.36
C LYS A 149 -11.18 27.12 6.54
N ASP A 150 -12.26 26.97 7.30
CA ASP A 150 -12.53 27.79 8.48
C ASP A 150 -11.43 27.64 9.53
N LEU A 151 -10.94 26.42 9.72
CA LEU A 151 -9.85 26.12 10.66
C LEU A 151 -8.53 26.72 10.17
N GLY A 152 -8.27 26.70 8.86
CA GLY A 152 -7.11 27.35 8.26
C GLY A 152 -7.16 28.88 8.37
N GLU A 153 -8.32 29.48 8.12
CA GLU A 153 -8.57 30.91 8.37
C GLU A 153 -8.38 31.25 9.86
N TRP A 154 -8.91 30.42 10.75
CA TRP A 154 -8.77 30.58 12.20
C TRP A 154 -7.32 30.44 12.68
N LEU A 155 -6.53 29.54 12.06
CA LEU A 155 -5.10 29.34 12.35
C LEU A 155 -4.20 30.31 11.57
N GLY A 156 -4.75 31.14 10.67
CA GLY A 156 -4.00 32.05 9.81
C GLY A 156 -3.08 31.36 8.78
N ARG A 157 -3.36 30.10 8.40
CA ARG A 157 -2.58 29.36 7.40
C ARG A 157 -3.40 28.31 6.65
N PRO A 158 -3.06 27.97 5.40
CA PRO A 158 -3.70 26.87 4.70
C PRO A 158 -3.41 25.52 5.38
N LEU A 159 -4.38 24.62 5.36
CA LEU A 159 -4.26 23.25 5.86
C LEU A 159 -4.34 22.23 4.71
N PRO A 160 -3.64 21.09 4.80
CA PRO A 160 -3.77 20.01 3.83
C PRO A 160 -5.21 19.50 3.74
N ALA A 161 -5.69 19.22 2.53
CA ALA A 161 -7.05 18.71 2.30
C ALA A 161 -7.28 17.30 2.90
N THR A 162 -6.21 16.55 3.15
CA THR A 162 -6.25 15.19 3.71
C THR A 162 -6.45 15.17 5.22
N LEU A 163 -6.32 16.32 5.90
CA LEU A 163 -6.11 16.36 7.34
C LEU A 163 -7.27 15.79 8.17
N THR A 164 -8.52 15.97 7.71
CA THR A 164 -9.70 15.37 8.36
C THR A 164 -9.77 13.86 8.20
N TYR A 165 -9.09 13.26 7.22
CA TYR A 165 -8.99 11.82 7.03
C TYR A 165 -7.82 11.24 7.85
N ASP A 166 -6.69 11.95 7.88
CA ASP A 166 -5.52 11.61 8.68
C ASP A 166 -5.85 11.63 10.19
N HIS A 167 -6.68 12.59 10.61
CA HIS A 167 -7.10 12.78 11.99
C HIS A 167 -8.63 12.83 12.09
N PRO A 168 -9.31 11.67 12.12
CA PRO A 168 -10.73 11.56 11.81
C PRO A 168 -11.69 12.04 12.90
N ASN A 169 -11.20 12.62 14.00
CA ASN A 169 -12.03 13.15 15.08
C ASN A 169 -11.37 14.37 15.74
N ILE A 170 -12.15 15.08 16.57
CA ILE A 170 -11.71 16.31 17.23
C ILE A 170 -10.44 16.07 18.05
N GLN A 171 -10.40 15.01 18.86
CA GLN A 171 -9.27 14.72 19.72
C GLN A 171 -7.98 14.48 18.92
N ALA A 172 -8.06 13.69 17.85
CA ALA A 172 -6.93 13.39 16.97
C ALA A 172 -6.44 14.66 16.24
N LEU A 173 -7.36 15.45 15.70
CA LEU A 173 -7.05 16.66 14.94
C LEU A 173 -6.45 17.74 15.83
N ALA A 174 -7.08 18.02 16.98
CA ALA A 174 -6.55 18.95 17.97
C ALA A 174 -5.17 18.52 18.44
N GLY A 175 -4.98 17.24 18.79
CA GLY A 175 -3.68 16.71 19.21
C GLY A 175 -2.59 16.83 18.14
N TYR A 176 -2.92 16.61 16.86
CA TYR A 176 -1.98 16.85 15.76
C TYR A 176 -1.60 18.33 15.67
N LEU A 177 -2.59 19.22 15.67
CA LEU A 177 -2.35 20.66 15.53
C LEU A 177 -1.52 21.15 16.71
N THR A 178 -1.85 20.79 17.95
CA THR A 178 -1.06 21.15 19.13
C THR A 178 0.41 20.73 18.99
N ARG A 179 0.71 19.55 18.45
CA ARG A 179 2.11 19.13 18.20
C ARG A 179 2.75 19.88 17.03
N ALA A 180 2.05 19.99 15.91
CA ALA A 180 2.54 20.64 14.70
C ALA A 180 2.76 22.15 14.87
N PHE A 181 2.10 22.77 15.85
CA PHE A 181 2.22 24.20 16.18
C PHE A 181 2.97 24.47 17.48
N GLY A 182 3.08 23.49 18.38
CA GLY A 182 3.74 23.61 19.66
C GLY A 182 5.26 23.46 19.60
N ASP A 183 5.80 22.64 18.69
CA ASP A 183 7.22 22.29 18.71
C ASP A 183 8.03 22.85 17.53
N ARG A 184 8.83 23.89 17.83
CA ARG A 184 10.19 24.04 17.28
C ARG A 184 11.28 23.72 18.30
N ALA A 185 10.93 23.09 19.42
CA ALA A 185 11.88 22.58 20.39
C ALA A 185 11.51 21.14 20.74
N ARG A 186 12.50 20.24 20.65
CA ARG A 186 12.47 18.81 21.02
C ARG A 186 11.75 17.85 20.07
N VAL A 187 12.58 17.19 19.26
CA VAL A 187 12.43 15.78 18.89
C VAL A 187 12.24 14.96 20.18
N VAL A 188 11.00 14.72 20.60
CA VAL A 188 10.67 13.73 21.62
C VAL A 188 9.97 12.57 20.93
N GLN A 189 10.70 11.47 20.84
CA GLN A 189 10.17 10.15 20.54
C GLN A 189 8.99 9.88 21.49
N SER A 190 7.79 9.73 20.94
CA SER A 190 6.67 9.16 21.70
C SER A 190 7.01 7.70 22.06
N PRO A 191 6.56 7.20 23.22
CA PRO A 191 7.00 5.93 23.76
C PRO A 191 6.51 4.81 22.85
N THR A 192 7.42 4.27 22.05
CA THR A 192 7.24 2.99 21.41
C THR A 192 7.02 1.98 22.52
N SER A 193 5.86 1.35 22.53
CA SER A 193 5.69 0.05 23.20
C SER A 193 6.85 -0.83 22.74
N THR A 194 7.78 -1.09 23.65
CA THR A 194 8.93 -1.97 23.46
C THR A 194 8.42 -3.40 23.27
N SER A 195 7.92 -3.69 22.07
CA SER A 195 8.23 -4.96 21.44
C SER A 195 9.70 -4.85 21.05
N THR A 196 10.53 -5.74 21.61
CA THR A 196 11.92 -5.92 21.24
C THR A 196 12.00 -6.22 19.75
N ALA A 197 12.08 -5.17 18.93
CA ALA A 197 12.52 -5.27 17.54
C ALA A 197 13.98 -5.70 17.59
N GLN A 198 14.19 -7.00 17.52
CA GLN A 198 15.50 -7.59 17.26
C GLN A 198 15.97 -6.96 15.96
N LYS A 199 17.02 -6.13 16.07
CA LYS A 199 17.70 -5.53 14.91
C LYS A 199 18.12 -6.70 14.02
N ALA A 200 17.45 -6.86 12.88
CA ALA A 200 17.84 -7.86 11.89
C ALA A 200 19.31 -7.61 11.55
N ALA A 201 20.15 -8.62 11.78
CA ALA A 201 21.52 -8.58 11.30
C ALA A 201 21.48 -8.48 9.76
N PRO A 202 22.50 -7.92 9.10
CA PRO A 202 22.58 -7.87 7.63
C PRO A 202 22.35 -9.24 6.94
N ASP A 203 22.54 -10.35 7.66
CA ASP A 203 22.32 -11.73 7.18
C ASP A 203 20.87 -12.23 7.24
N ASP A 204 19.91 -11.52 7.84
CA ASP A 204 18.52 -11.98 8.00
C ASP A 204 17.57 -11.57 6.84
N ALA A 205 18.14 -11.33 5.66
CA ALA A 205 17.39 -11.04 4.45
C ALA A 205 16.75 -12.31 3.87
N ILE A 206 15.60 -12.17 3.23
CA ILE A 206 14.94 -13.25 2.49
C ILE A 206 15.25 -13.07 1.00
N ALA A 207 15.80 -14.10 0.37
CA ALA A 207 16.08 -14.11 -1.06
C ALA A 207 14.83 -14.52 -1.85
N ILE A 208 14.56 -13.76 -2.92
CA ILE A 208 13.66 -14.19 -3.99
C ILE A 208 14.53 -14.96 -4.99
N ILE A 209 14.27 -16.25 -5.17
CA ILE A 209 15.11 -17.12 -6.02
C ILE A 209 14.42 -17.56 -7.31
N GLY A 210 13.09 -17.40 -7.39
CA GLY A 210 12.30 -17.64 -8.59
C GLY A 210 11.01 -16.84 -8.57
N MET A 211 10.43 -16.60 -9.74
CA MET A 211 9.12 -15.98 -9.88
C MET A 211 8.37 -16.46 -11.13
N GLY A 212 7.05 -16.45 -11.05
CA GLY A 212 6.15 -16.68 -12.18
C GLY A 212 4.98 -15.71 -12.13
N CYS A 213 4.42 -15.35 -13.29
CA CYS A 213 3.22 -14.53 -13.35
C CYS A 213 2.36 -14.77 -14.59
N ARG A 214 1.06 -14.50 -14.44
CA ARG A 214 0.07 -14.37 -15.51
C ARG A 214 -0.69 -13.07 -15.28
N PHE A 215 -0.44 -12.08 -16.11
CA PHE A 215 -1.05 -10.75 -16.04
C PHE A 215 -1.69 -10.39 -17.40
N PRO A 216 -2.53 -9.36 -17.47
CA PRO A 216 -3.12 -8.93 -18.73
C PRO A 216 -2.04 -8.64 -19.77
N LYS A 217 -2.16 -9.26 -20.95
CA LYS A 217 -1.18 -9.20 -22.06
C LYS A 217 0.26 -9.66 -21.72
N ALA A 218 0.46 -10.39 -20.63
CA ALA A 218 1.77 -10.93 -20.25
C ALA A 218 1.65 -12.31 -19.61
N LYS A 219 2.14 -13.33 -20.30
CA LYS A 219 2.08 -14.71 -19.84
C LYS A 219 3.26 -15.09 -18.94
N ASN A 220 4.29 -14.26 -18.77
CA ASN A 220 5.46 -14.58 -17.94
C ASN A 220 6.20 -13.28 -17.55
N PRO A 221 7.20 -13.35 -16.64
CA PRO A 221 7.94 -12.16 -16.20
C PRO A 221 8.63 -11.38 -17.34
N ASP A 222 9.12 -12.06 -18.39
CA ASP A 222 9.79 -11.42 -19.53
C ASP A 222 8.81 -10.61 -20.38
N GLU A 223 7.67 -11.21 -20.75
CA GLU A 223 6.59 -10.49 -21.45
C GLU A 223 6.05 -9.33 -20.61
N PHE A 224 5.98 -9.51 -19.29
CA PHE A 224 5.55 -8.45 -18.38
C PHE A 224 6.55 -7.29 -18.37
N TRP A 225 7.85 -7.58 -18.37
CA TRP A 225 8.87 -6.53 -18.50
C TRP A 225 8.73 -5.76 -19.81
N GLU A 226 8.57 -6.45 -20.94
CA GLU A 226 8.41 -5.79 -22.24
C GLU A 226 7.14 -4.93 -22.30
N LEU A 227 6.03 -5.38 -21.70
CA LEU A 227 4.81 -4.60 -21.55
C LEU A 227 5.08 -3.30 -20.76
N LEU A 228 5.75 -3.40 -19.61
CA LEU A 228 6.05 -2.27 -18.73
C LEU A 228 7.01 -1.28 -19.39
N LYS A 229 8.12 -1.77 -19.95
CA LYS A 229 9.15 -0.98 -20.61
C LYS A 229 8.58 -0.16 -21.77
N ASN A 230 7.65 -0.73 -22.52
CA ASN A 230 6.99 -0.07 -23.64
C ASN A 230 5.79 0.80 -23.23
N GLY A 231 5.48 0.90 -21.92
CA GLY A 231 4.39 1.74 -21.42
C GLY A 231 3.02 1.31 -21.92
N VAL A 232 2.79 0.00 -22.07
CA VAL A 232 1.54 -0.53 -22.62
C VAL A 232 0.40 -0.41 -21.60
N ASP A 233 -0.74 0.08 -22.07
CA ASP A 233 -2.05 -0.01 -21.41
C ASP A 233 -2.67 -1.37 -21.75
N ALA A 234 -2.81 -2.23 -20.74
CA ALA A 234 -3.33 -3.59 -20.87
C ALA A 234 -4.84 -3.69 -20.62
N ILE A 235 -5.52 -2.57 -20.36
CA ILE A 235 -6.97 -2.55 -20.16
C ILE A 235 -7.69 -2.74 -21.50
N THR A 236 -8.72 -3.58 -21.48
CA THR A 236 -9.59 -3.84 -22.62
C THR A 236 -11.05 -3.76 -22.21
N GLU A 237 -11.94 -3.85 -23.19
CA GLU A 237 -13.32 -4.17 -22.90
C GLU A 237 -13.44 -5.60 -22.32
N VAL A 238 -14.50 -5.85 -21.55
CA VAL A 238 -14.83 -7.18 -21.02
C VAL A 238 -14.90 -8.19 -22.19
N PRO A 239 -14.12 -9.28 -22.15
CA PRO A 239 -14.17 -10.30 -23.20
C PRO A 239 -15.55 -10.95 -23.31
N PRO A 240 -16.07 -11.21 -24.52
CA PRO A 240 -17.35 -11.91 -24.71
C PRO A 240 -17.43 -13.30 -24.06
N SER A 241 -16.26 -13.92 -23.79
CA SER A 241 -16.14 -15.20 -23.09
C SER A 241 -16.45 -15.13 -21.60
N ARG A 242 -16.47 -13.94 -20.98
CA ARG A 242 -16.74 -13.75 -19.54
C ARG A 242 -18.23 -13.65 -19.26
N TRP A 243 -18.87 -12.62 -19.80
CA TRP A 243 -20.32 -12.44 -19.74
C TRP A 243 -20.78 -11.53 -20.87
N LYS A 244 -22.07 -11.61 -21.22
CA LYS A 244 -22.68 -10.68 -22.17
C LYS A 244 -22.70 -9.27 -21.56
N PRO A 245 -22.53 -8.20 -22.35
CA PRO A 245 -22.66 -6.83 -21.87
C PRO A 245 -23.96 -6.65 -21.06
N VAL A 246 -23.85 -6.05 -19.87
CA VAL A 246 -24.98 -5.79 -18.97
C VAL A 246 -25.14 -4.28 -18.84
N ASP A 247 -26.37 -3.76 -18.92
CA ASP A 247 -26.70 -2.32 -19.01
C ASP A 247 -26.24 -1.43 -17.83
N LEU A 248 -25.52 -1.98 -16.84
CA LEU A 248 -25.12 -1.31 -15.59
C LEU A 248 -23.64 -1.49 -15.22
N THR A 249 -22.76 -1.87 -16.16
CA THR A 249 -21.32 -2.06 -15.90
C THR A 249 -20.44 -1.10 -16.68
N VAL A 250 -19.39 -0.57 -16.06
CA VAL A 250 -18.21 -0.11 -16.80
C VAL A 250 -17.64 -1.30 -17.58
N PRO A 251 -17.47 -1.20 -18.91
CA PRO A 251 -17.07 -2.35 -19.71
C PRO A 251 -15.57 -2.61 -19.66
N TRP A 252 -14.81 -1.98 -18.76
CA TRP A 252 -13.35 -2.00 -18.76
C TRP A 252 -12.77 -2.92 -17.69
N GLY A 253 -11.68 -3.60 -18.04
CA GLY A 253 -10.89 -4.41 -17.11
C GLY A 253 -9.55 -4.86 -17.70
N GLY A 254 -8.63 -5.26 -16.83
CA GLY A 254 -7.47 -6.06 -17.24
C GLY A 254 -7.82 -7.54 -17.16
N PHE A 255 -7.74 -8.27 -18.28
CA PHE A 255 -8.14 -9.67 -18.34
C PHE A 255 -6.98 -10.57 -18.72
N VAL A 256 -6.91 -11.74 -18.09
CA VAL A 256 -6.01 -12.82 -18.47
C VAL A 256 -6.70 -13.67 -19.53
N ASP A 257 -5.99 -14.03 -20.59
CA ASP A 257 -6.55 -14.88 -21.64
C ASP A 257 -6.71 -16.34 -21.15
N GLU A 258 -7.60 -17.10 -21.77
CA GLU A 258 -7.63 -18.57 -21.66
C GLU A 258 -7.83 -19.12 -20.21
N VAL A 259 -8.51 -18.38 -19.34
CA VAL A 259 -8.77 -18.79 -17.93
C VAL A 259 -9.57 -20.08 -17.78
N ASP A 260 -10.22 -20.55 -18.84
CA ASP A 260 -10.94 -21.81 -18.90
C ASP A 260 -10.04 -23.00 -19.29
N GLN A 261 -8.84 -22.75 -19.82
CA GLN A 261 -7.88 -23.78 -20.20
C GLN A 261 -7.02 -24.22 -18.99
N PHE A 262 -6.67 -25.51 -18.95
CA PHE A 262 -5.82 -26.13 -17.93
C PHE A 262 -5.38 -27.52 -18.41
N ASP A 263 -4.18 -27.97 -18.05
CA ASP A 263 -3.74 -29.36 -18.27
C ASP A 263 -3.93 -30.21 -17.01
N PRO A 264 -5.11 -30.84 -16.80
CA PRO A 264 -5.36 -31.63 -15.61
C PRO A 264 -4.51 -32.91 -15.57
N GLY A 265 -4.17 -33.48 -16.73
CA GLY A 265 -3.40 -34.71 -16.82
C GLY A 265 -1.98 -34.53 -16.29
N PHE A 266 -1.36 -33.38 -16.60
CA PHE A 266 -0.04 -33.00 -16.08
C PHE A 266 -0.02 -32.93 -14.55
N PHE A 267 -1.06 -32.36 -13.92
CA PHE A 267 -1.17 -32.23 -12.47
C PHE A 267 -1.78 -33.45 -11.76
N GLY A 268 -2.06 -34.54 -12.49
CA GLY A 268 -2.66 -35.76 -11.93
C GLY A 268 -4.10 -35.57 -11.47
N ILE A 269 -4.81 -34.59 -12.04
CA ILE A 269 -6.20 -34.23 -11.73
C ILE A 269 -7.11 -34.86 -12.78
N SER A 270 -8.27 -35.38 -12.35
CA SER A 270 -9.25 -35.94 -13.29
C SER A 270 -9.98 -34.82 -14.04
N ALA A 271 -10.39 -35.05 -15.28
CA ALA A 271 -11.17 -34.06 -16.04
C ALA A 271 -12.44 -33.60 -15.28
N ARG A 272 -13.12 -34.55 -14.62
CA ARG A 272 -14.32 -34.27 -13.81
C ARG A 272 -14.04 -33.34 -12.62
N GLU A 273 -12.91 -33.52 -11.95
CA GLU A 273 -12.51 -32.62 -10.85
C GLU A 273 -12.10 -31.25 -11.39
N ALA A 274 -11.36 -31.23 -12.51
CA ALA A 274 -10.90 -30.00 -13.13
C ALA A 274 -12.07 -29.09 -13.53
N GLU A 275 -13.18 -29.65 -14.05
CA GLU A 275 -14.39 -28.90 -14.39
C GLU A 275 -14.97 -28.10 -13.20
N THR A 276 -14.92 -28.64 -11.99
CA THR A 276 -15.45 -27.96 -10.79
C THR A 276 -14.42 -27.10 -10.05
N MET A 277 -13.14 -27.18 -10.43
CA MET A 277 -12.08 -26.35 -9.84
C MET A 277 -12.21 -24.90 -10.29
N ASP A 278 -12.19 -23.97 -9.34
CA ASP A 278 -12.03 -22.54 -9.64
C ASP A 278 -10.77 -22.33 -10.50
N PRO A 279 -10.88 -21.66 -11.66
CA PRO A 279 -9.73 -21.25 -12.48
C PRO A 279 -8.57 -20.61 -11.70
N GLN A 280 -8.84 -19.96 -10.56
CA GLN A 280 -7.80 -19.43 -9.69
C GLN A 280 -6.89 -20.54 -9.12
N GLN A 281 -7.44 -21.71 -8.76
CA GLN A 281 -6.66 -22.86 -8.30
C GLN A 281 -5.77 -23.41 -9.42
N ARG A 282 -6.32 -23.46 -10.65
CA ARG A 282 -5.62 -23.95 -11.84
C ARG A 282 -4.43 -23.04 -12.18
N LEU A 283 -4.67 -21.74 -12.18
CA LEU A 283 -3.66 -20.73 -12.44
C LEU A 283 -2.53 -20.74 -11.39
N LEU A 284 -2.86 -20.98 -10.12
CA LEU A 284 -1.88 -21.14 -9.05
C LEU A 284 -0.97 -22.35 -9.25
N LEU A 285 -1.51 -23.48 -9.75
CA LEU A 285 -0.73 -24.67 -10.06
C LEU A 285 0.25 -24.42 -11.20
N GLU A 286 -0.20 -23.80 -12.29
CA GLU A 286 0.64 -23.46 -13.44
C GLU A 286 1.71 -22.44 -13.09
N VAL A 287 1.33 -21.31 -12.49
CA VAL A 287 2.26 -20.22 -12.17
C VAL A 287 3.21 -20.63 -11.04
N GLY A 288 2.75 -21.45 -10.08
CA GLY A 288 3.62 -21.99 -9.04
C GLY A 288 4.64 -22.99 -9.59
N TRP A 289 4.26 -23.81 -10.58
CA TRP A 289 5.19 -24.69 -11.28
C TRP A 289 6.28 -23.89 -11.99
N GLU A 290 5.89 -22.88 -12.77
CA GLU A 290 6.84 -22.03 -13.51
C GLU A 290 7.75 -21.23 -12.58
N ALA A 291 7.25 -20.76 -11.44
CA ALA A 291 8.08 -20.08 -10.46
C ALA A 291 9.16 -21.01 -9.88
N LEU A 292 8.86 -22.30 -9.70
CA LEU A 292 9.83 -23.31 -9.29
C LEU A 292 10.81 -23.65 -10.43
N GLU A 293 10.36 -23.67 -11.68
CA GLU A 293 11.24 -23.81 -12.85
C GLU A 293 12.21 -22.63 -12.98
N ASP A 294 11.74 -21.40 -12.80
CA ASP A 294 12.57 -20.19 -12.79
C ASP A 294 13.59 -20.21 -11.63
N ALA A 295 13.22 -20.81 -10.49
CA ALA A 295 14.12 -21.06 -9.37
C ALA A 295 15.13 -22.20 -9.63
N GLY A 296 14.98 -22.96 -10.71
CA GLY A 296 15.81 -24.14 -10.99
C GLY A 296 15.54 -25.33 -10.07
N ILE A 297 14.35 -25.41 -9.47
CA ILE A 297 13.98 -26.44 -8.50
C ILE A 297 13.03 -27.45 -9.14
N ALA A 298 13.45 -28.72 -9.15
CA ALA A 298 12.60 -29.80 -9.62
C ALA A 298 11.47 -30.05 -8.61
N VAL A 299 10.21 -29.88 -9.01
CA VAL A 299 9.06 -30.10 -8.12
C VAL A 299 9.10 -31.45 -7.37
N PRO A 300 9.46 -32.60 -7.99
CA PRO A 300 9.57 -33.87 -7.27
C PRO A 300 10.59 -33.88 -6.12
N SER A 301 11.60 -33.00 -6.11
CA SER A 301 12.56 -32.91 -5.00
C SER A 301 11.98 -32.21 -3.76
N LEU A 302 10.81 -31.59 -3.87
CA LEU A 302 10.14 -30.92 -2.75
C LEU A 302 9.17 -31.84 -2.00
N ALA A 303 8.80 -33.00 -2.55
CA ALA A 303 7.95 -33.96 -1.86
C ALA A 303 8.59 -34.39 -0.54
N GLY A 304 7.87 -34.30 0.58
CA GLY A 304 8.48 -34.53 1.90
C GLY A 304 8.83 -33.26 2.66
N SER A 305 9.14 -32.18 1.94
CA SER A 305 9.84 -31.03 2.51
C SER A 305 8.93 -30.13 3.35
N GLN A 306 9.55 -29.38 4.26
CA GLN A 306 8.91 -28.31 5.02
C GLN A 306 8.73 -27.03 4.18
N THR A 307 8.27 -27.17 2.93
CA THR A 307 7.98 -26.03 2.05
C THR A 307 6.63 -25.42 2.42
N GLY A 308 6.59 -24.11 2.66
CA GLY A 308 5.36 -23.36 2.95
C GLY A 308 4.67 -22.80 1.69
N VAL A 309 3.37 -22.55 1.78
CA VAL A 309 2.55 -21.95 0.71
C VAL A 309 1.65 -20.86 1.29
N PHE A 310 1.81 -19.62 0.83
CA PHE A 310 1.09 -18.44 1.32
C PHE A 310 0.46 -17.69 0.15
N VAL A 311 -0.86 -17.74 0.03
CA VAL A 311 -1.58 -17.19 -1.13
C VAL A 311 -2.58 -16.14 -0.69
N GLY A 312 -2.43 -14.94 -1.23
CA GLY A 312 -3.43 -13.89 -1.15
C GLY A 312 -4.60 -14.16 -2.10
N ILE A 313 -5.82 -14.19 -1.57
CA ILE A 313 -7.06 -14.42 -2.32
C ILE A 313 -8.24 -13.75 -1.61
N TRP A 314 -9.27 -13.32 -2.35
CA TRP A 314 -10.42 -12.60 -1.78
C TRP A 314 -11.76 -12.88 -2.49
N GLN A 315 -11.79 -13.36 -3.75
CA GLN A 315 -13.05 -13.60 -4.48
C GLN A 315 -13.33 -15.09 -4.77
N HIS A 316 -14.63 -15.39 -4.93
CA HIS A 316 -15.17 -16.72 -5.22
C HIS A 316 -16.16 -16.70 -6.40
N ASP A 317 -15.89 -15.91 -7.44
CA ASP A 317 -16.84 -15.71 -8.54
C ASP A 317 -17.27 -17.02 -9.22
N TYR A 318 -16.38 -18.02 -9.26
CA TYR A 318 -16.67 -19.32 -9.87
C TYR A 318 -17.80 -20.08 -9.18
N HIS A 319 -18.03 -19.83 -7.89
CA HIS A 319 -19.14 -20.42 -7.14
C HIS A 319 -20.51 -20.10 -7.77
N TYR A 320 -20.65 -18.95 -8.43
CA TYR A 320 -21.90 -18.55 -9.10
C TYR A 320 -22.14 -19.25 -10.46
N HIS A 321 -21.11 -19.89 -11.03
CA HIS A 321 -21.20 -20.56 -12.33
C HIS A 321 -21.47 -22.05 -12.24
N LEU A 322 -21.31 -22.63 -11.04
CA LEU A 322 -21.50 -24.06 -10.82
C LEU A 322 -22.98 -24.37 -10.52
N PRO A 323 -23.58 -25.37 -11.20
CA PRO A 323 -24.98 -25.72 -10.99
C PRO A 323 -25.20 -26.35 -9.60
N SER A 324 -26.35 -26.06 -8.99
CA SER A 324 -26.68 -26.55 -7.63
C SER A 324 -26.75 -28.07 -7.50
N GLU A 325 -26.86 -28.81 -8.61
CA GLU A 325 -26.92 -30.27 -8.66
C GLU A 325 -25.53 -30.94 -8.54
N ASP A 326 -24.44 -30.16 -8.72
CA ASP A 326 -23.05 -30.63 -8.63
C ASP A 326 -22.45 -30.52 -7.21
N GLN A 327 -23.28 -30.41 -6.17
CA GLN A 327 -22.89 -30.36 -4.74
C GLN A 327 -22.31 -31.69 -4.22
N ASN A 328 -21.20 -32.11 -4.81
CA ASN A 328 -20.36 -33.21 -4.37
C ASN A 328 -19.04 -32.67 -3.79
N LEU A 329 -18.18 -33.55 -3.30
CA LEU A 329 -16.91 -33.14 -2.67
C LEU A 329 -15.99 -32.32 -3.59
N PHE A 330 -16.02 -32.53 -4.91
CA PHE A 330 -15.22 -31.75 -5.86
C PHE A 330 -15.71 -30.31 -6.01
N PHE A 331 -16.98 -30.05 -5.77
CA PHE A 331 -17.52 -28.68 -5.72
C PHE A 331 -17.01 -27.92 -4.49
N GLU A 332 -17.12 -28.55 -3.31
CA GLU A 332 -16.64 -27.96 -2.05
C GLU A 332 -15.15 -27.66 -2.11
N THR A 333 -14.35 -28.63 -2.57
CA THR A 333 -12.90 -28.44 -2.71
C THR A 333 -12.52 -27.54 -3.89
N GLY A 334 -13.33 -27.50 -4.94
CA GLY A 334 -13.09 -26.67 -6.12
C GLY A 334 -13.23 -25.17 -5.89
N THR A 335 -14.00 -24.74 -4.87
CA THR A 335 -14.29 -23.31 -4.64
C THR A 335 -13.84 -22.78 -3.27
N ALA A 336 -13.44 -23.64 -2.33
CA ALA A 336 -12.99 -23.21 -1.01
C ALA A 336 -11.69 -22.38 -1.04
N TYR A 337 -11.67 -21.26 -0.31
CA TYR A 337 -10.49 -20.38 -0.19
C TYR A 337 -9.24 -21.12 0.30
N SER A 338 -9.38 -21.92 1.37
CA SER A 338 -8.28 -22.70 1.94
C SER A 338 -7.68 -23.71 0.96
N VAL A 339 -8.45 -24.13 -0.06
CA VAL A 339 -7.99 -25.10 -1.04
C VAL A 339 -7.07 -24.47 -2.08
N ASN A 340 -7.11 -23.15 -2.28
CA ASN A 340 -6.20 -22.46 -3.22
C ASN A 340 -4.71 -22.73 -2.93
N PRO A 341 -4.16 -22.39 -1.75
CA PRO A 341 -2.79 -22.77 -1.40
C PRO A 341 -2.65 -24.29 -1.14
N ALA A 342 -3.70 -24.96 -0.64
CA ALA A 342 -3.62 -26.39 -0.35
C ALA A 342 -3.51 -27.25 -1.60
N ARG A 343 -3.96 -26.79 -2.78
CA ARG A 343 -3.76 -27.48 -4.05
C ARG A 343 -2.29 -27.63 -4.39
N LEU A 344 -1.50 -26.56 -4.27
CA LEU A 344 -0.05 -26.63 -4.48
C LEU A 344 0.60 -27.57 -3.46
N ALA A 345 0.24 -27.41 -2.18
CA ALA A 345 0.81 -28.23 -1.12
C ALA A 345 0.47 -29.73 -1.30
N TYR A 346 -0.77 -30.03 -1.67
CA TYR A 346 -1.25 -31.40 -1.90
C TYR A 346 -0.62 -32.02 -3.15
N SER A 347 -0.65 -31.31 -4.28
CA SER A 347 -0.14 -31.82 -5.56
C SER A 347 1.36 -32.10 -5.52
N TRP A 348 2.13 -31.40 -4.68
CA TRP A 348 3.58 -31.53 -4.59
C TRP A 348 4.09 -32.09 -3.26
N ASP A 349 3.18 -32.60 -2.41
CA ASP A 349 3.49 -33.21 -1.11
C ASP A 349 4.33 -32.33 -0.16
N LEU A 350 3.97 -31.04 -0.10
CA LEU A 350 4.60 -30.02 0.74
C LEU A 350 4.01 -30.03 2.16
N ARG A 351 4.86 -30.02 3.19
CA ARG A 351 4.48 -30.19 4.60
C ARG A 351 4.71 -28.97 5.49
N GLY A 352 5.09 -27.83 4.90
CA GLY A 352 5.21 -26.56 5.63
C GLY A 352 3.87 -25.84 5.86
N PRO A 353 3.89 -24.64 6.45
CA PRO A 353 2.68 -23.84 6.67
C PRO A 353 1.94 -23.54 5.36
N CYS A 354 0.62 -23.71 5.35
CA CYS A 354 -0.23 -23.52 4.18
C CYS A 354 -1.39 -22.58 4.52
N LYS A 355 -1.43 -21.38 3.93
CA LYS A 355 -2.34 -20.30 4.34
C LYS A 355 -2.98 -19.59 3.15
N ALA A 356 -4.30 -19.48 3.18
CA ALA A 356 -5.07 -18.56 2.35
C ALA A 356 -5.28 -17.27 3.14
N ILE A 357 -4.93 -16.14 2.55
CA ILE A 357 -4.92 -14.85 3.24
C ILE A 357 -5.84 -13.88 2.51
N ASP A 358 -6.83 -13.38 3.24
CA ASP A 358 -7.76 -12.35 2.77
C ASP A 358 -7.63 -11.08 3.63
N THR A 359 -7.01 -10.08 3.02
CA THR A 359 -7.00 -8.69 3.49
C THR A 359 -7.38 -7.76 2.33
N ALA A 360 -8.28 -8.24 1.46
CA ALA A 360 -8.66 -7.59 0.21
C ALA A 360 -7.44 -7.21 -0.68
N CYS A 361 -7.24 -5.93 -0.97
CA CYS A 361 -6.23 -5.45 -1.92
C CYS A 361 -4.77 -5.62 -1.40
N SER A 362 -4.57 -5.84 -0.10
CA SER A 362 -3.24 -6.09 0.48
C SER A 362 -2.87 -7.57 0.58
N SER A 363 -3.77 -8.49 0.21
CA SER A 363 -3.64 -9.93 0.48
C SER A 363 -2.29 -10.54 0.10
N SER A 364 -1.81 -10.37 -1.14
CA SER A 364 -0.53 -10.93 -1.58
C SER A 364 0.69 -10.33 -0.86
N LEU A 365 0.63 -9.07 -0.44
CA LEU A 365 1.74 -8.44 0.26
C LEU A 365 1.77 -8.84 1.75
N VAL A 366 0.59 -9.07 2.35
CA VAL A 366 0.48 -9.70 3.68
C VAL A 366 0.93 -11.16 3.62
N ALA A 367 0.58 -11.90 2.55
CA ALA A 367 1.08 -13.26 2.34
C ALA A 367 2.61 -13.30 2.25
N LEU A 368 3.22 -12.33 1.55
CA LEU A 368 4.67 -12.19 1.49
C LEU A 368 5.27 -11.86 2.87
N HIS A 369 4.63 -10.99 3.65
CA HIS A 369 5.05 -10.68 5.02
C HIS A 369 5.07 -11.93 5.91
N ASP A 370 3.98 -12.70 5.91
CA ASP A 370 3.84 -13.92 6.71
C ASP A 370 4.83 -15.01 6.27
N ALA A 371 5.05 -15.16 4.96
CA ALA A 371 6.05 -16.05 4.39
C ALA A 371 7.47 -15.71 4.89
N CYS A 372 7.84 -14.42 4.85
CA CYS A 372 9.15 -13.97 5.35
C CYS A 372 9.32 -14.26 6.84
N ARG A 373 8.26 -14.08 7.65
CA ARG A 373 8.31 -14.39 9.08
C ARG A 373 8.48 -15.89 9.32
N SER A 374 7.74 -16.72 8.59
CA SER A 374 7.80 -18.18 8.71
C SER A 374 9.20 -18.73 8.39
N LEU A 375 9.84 -18.21 7.33
CA LEU A 375 11.24 -18.51 6.99
C LEU A 375 12.21 -18.10 8.10
N ARG A 376 12.09 -16.87 8.64
CA ARG A 376 12.95 -16.38 9.74
C ARG A 376 12.80 -17.18 11.03
N GLN A 377 11.60 -17.70 11.28
CA GLN A 377 11.29 -18.50 12.47
C GLN A 377 11.69 -19.98 12.31
N GLY A 378 12.13 -20.41 11.12
CA GLY A 378 12.50 -21.80 10.85
C GLY A 378 11.30 -22.75 10.79
N GLU A 379 10.09 -22.24 10.57
CA GLU A 379 8.89 -23.07 10.36
C GLU A 379 8.92 -23.76 8.99
N CYS A 380 9.65 -23.17 8.05
CA CYS A 380 9.91 -23.66 6.70
C CYS A 380 11.29 -23.21 6.20
N ASP A 381 11.80 -23.90 5.18
CA ASP A 381 13.11 -23.60 4.56
C ASP A 381 12.99 -23.05 3.13
N LEU A 382 11.81 -23.24 2.52
CA LEU A 382 11.42 -22.71 1.22
C LEU A 382 9.95 -22.32 1.28
N VAL A 383 9.55 -21.24 0.60
CA VAL A 383 8.16 -20.81 0.54
C VAL A 383 7.76 -20.40 -0.87
N LEU A 384 6.57 -20.84 -1.30
CA LEU A 384 5.83 -20.20 -2.39
C LEU A 384 4.90 -19.13 -1.81
N ALA A 385 5.10 -17.87 -2.18
CA ALA A 385 4.29 -16.75 -1.70
C ALA A 385 3.77 -15.90 -2.87
N GLY A 386 2.51 -15.49 -2.82
CA GLY A 386 1.96 -14.65 -3.87
C GLY A 386 0.47 -14.41 -3.74
N GLY A 387 -0.24 -14.31 -4.86
CA GLY A 387 -1.68 -14.15 -4.87
C GLY A 387 -2.30 -14.26 -6.25
N VAL A 388 -3.60 -14.51 -6.26
CA VAL A 388 -4.41 -14.68 -7.46
C VAL A 388 -5.68 -13.84 -7.37
N ASN A 389 -6.14 -13.36 -8.52
CA ASN A 389 -7.44 -12.71 -8.67
C ASN A 389 -7.99 -12.97 -10.08
N LEU A 390 -9.22 -13.44 -10.19
CA LEU A 390 -9.95 -13.54 -11.47
C LEU A 390 -11.32 -12.88 -11.34
N ILE A 391 -11.81 -12.30 -12.44
CA ILE A 391 -13.11 -11.64 -12.50
C ILE A 391 -14.01 -12.49 -13.39
N LEU A 392 -14.79 -13.36 -12.75
CA LEU A 392 -15.63 -14.33 -13.47
C LEU A 392 -17.10 -13.93 -13.43
N HIS A 393 -17.52 -13.00 -12.56
CA HIS A 393 -18.92 -12.59 -12.46
C HIS A 393 -19.07 -11.04 -12.39
N PRO A 394 -20.06 -10.44 -13.09
CA PRO A 394 -20.19 -8.97 -13.17
C PRO A 394 -20.62 -8.30 -11.86
N GLY A 395 -21.19 -9.05 -10.92
CA GLY A 395 -21.87 -8.49 -9.74
C GLY A 395 -20.98 -7.62 -8.85
N VAL A 396 -19.70 -7.95 -8.68
CA VAL A 396 -18.77 -7.14 -7.88
C VAL A 396 -18.43 -5.84 -8.61
N THR A 397 -18.18 -5.91 -9.92
CA THR A 397 -17.97 -4.74 -10.78
C THR A 397 -19.15 -3.79 -10.74
N GLN A 398 -20.39 -4.30 -10.84
CA GLN A 398 -21.61 -3.49 -10.73
C GLN A 398 -21.70 -2.74 -9.38
N ARG A 399 -21.47 -3.46 -8.27
CA ARG A 399 -21.53 -2.88 -6.92
C ARG A 399 -20.45 -1.84 -6.67
N PHE A 400 -19.23 -2.07 -7.16
CA PHE A 400 -18.12 -1.11 -7.02
C PHE A 400 -18.32 0.12 -7.90
N PHE A 401 -18.85 -0.05 -9.12
CA PHE A 401 -19.20 1.09 -9.96
C PHE A 401 -20.33 1.93 -9.34
N ALA A 402 -21.39 1.29 -8.85
CA ALA A 402 -22.47 1.98 -8.13
C ALA A 402 -21.97 2.71 -6.86
N SER A 403 -20.90 2.21 -6.24
CA SER A 403 -20.23 2.82 -5.10
C SER A 403 -19.18 3.89 -5.47
N ARG A 404 -19.06 4.24 -6.76
CA ARG A 404 -18.09 5.23 -7.30
C ARG A 404 -16.62 4.88 -7.00
N MET A 405 -16.30 3.60 -6.90
CA MET A 405 -14.93 3.14 -6.71
C MET A 405 -14.18 2.95 -8.03
N LEU A 406 -14.92 2.68 -9.10
CA LEU A 406 -14.35 2.38 -10.41
C LEU A 406 -14.33 3.61 -11.31
N SER A 407 -13.22 3.77 -12.03
CA SER A 407 -13.09 4.79 -13.06
C SER A 407 -14.09 4.52 -14.21
N PRO A 408 -14.89 5.51 -14.64
CA PRO A 408 -15.77 5.39 -15.80
C PRO A 408 -15.04 5.14 -17.12
N ASP A 409 -13.81 5.67 -17.27
CA ASP A 409 -12.98 5.52 -18.47
C ASP A 409 -12.02 4.31 -18.42
N GLY A 410 -12.10 3.53 -17.33
CA GLY A 410 -11.39 2.27 -17.19
C GLY A 410 -9.90 2.41 -16.93
N ARG A 411 -9.41 3.55 -16.43
CA ARG A 411 -7.97 3.74 -16.18
C ARG A 411 -7.67 4.11 -14.75
N CYS A 412 -6.66 3.45 -14.18
CA CYS A 412 -6.00 3.95 -12.97
C CYS A 412 -5.13 5.16 -13.36
N LYS A 413 -5.63 6.37 -13.12
CA LYS A 413 -4.95 7.64 -13.39
C LYS A 413 -4.13 8.08 -12.18
N THR A 414 -3.24 7.22 -11.73
CA THR A 414 -2.52 7.37 -10.47
C THR A 414 -1.71 8.67 -10.42
N PHE A 415 -1.96 9.48 -9.38
CA PHE A 415 -1.44 10.82 -9.10
C PHE A 415 -1.93 11.94 -10.03
N ASP A 416 -2.81 11.64 -10.99
CA ASP A 416 -3.30 12.61 -11.96
C ASP A 416 -4.44 13.48 -11.40
N ALA A 417 -4.61 14.68 -11.94
CA ALA A 417 -5.70 15.59 -11.60
C ALA A 417 -7.08 15.03 -11.97
N GLU A 418 -7.17 14.17 -12.99
CA GLU A 418 -8.39 13.51 -13.44
C GLU A 418 -8.60 12.12 -12.80
N ALA A 419 -7.86 11.80 -11.72
CA ALA A 419 -8.04 10.59 -10.92
C ALA A 419 -9.49 10.47 -10.40
N ASP A 420 -10.21 9.43 -10.81
CA ASP A 420 -11.64 9.24 -10.55
C ASP A 420 -12.03 7.81 -10.13
N GLY A 421 -11.04 6.96 -9.81
CA GLY A 421 -11.24 5.58 -9.41
C GLY A 421 -10.21 4.65 -10.06
N TYR A 422 -10.32 3.35 -9.74
CA TYR A 422 -9.47 2.32 -10.32
C TYR A 422 -10.23 1.50 -11.36
N VAL A 423 -9.51 0.69 -12.13
CA VAL A 423 -10.10 -0.35 -13.00
C VAL A 423 -9.74 -1.72 -12.44
N ARG A 424 -10.71 -2.64 -12.36
CA ARG A 424 -10.47 -4.00 -11.85
C ARG A 424 -9.60 -4.78 -12.84
N SER A 425 -8.79 -5.71 -12.34
CA SER A 425 -8.00 -6.60 -13.18
C SER A 425 -7.82 -7.99 -12.59
N GLU A 426 -7.55 -8.92 -13.48
CA GLU A 426 -7.17 -10.30 -13.25
C GLU A 426 -5.64 -10.45 -13.15
N GLY A 427 -5.18 -11.51 -12.48
CA GLY A 427 -3.80 -11.95 -12.54
C GLY A 427 -3.37 -12.88 -11.41
N CYS A 428 -2.26 -13.57 -11.63
CA CYS A 428 -1.59 -14.41 -10.65
C CYS A 428 -0.10 -14.13 -10.64
N GLY A 429 0.52 -14.08 -9.46
CA GLY A 429 1.96 -13.99 -9.30
C GLY A 429 2.40 -14.85 -8.12
N ILE A 430 3.50 -15.59 -8.30
CA ILE A 430 4.12 -16.44 -7.27
C ILE A 430 5.62 -16.14 -7.21
N LEU A 431 6.14 -16.03 -6.00
CA LEU A 431 7.56 -15.89 -5.68
C LEU A 431 8.03 -17.13 -4.92
N VAL A 432 9.23 -17.61 -5.24
CA VAL A 432 9.92 -18.66 -4.50
C VAL A 432 10.96 -18.02 -3.59
N LEU A 433 10.85 -18.29 -2.30
CA LEU A 433 11.59 -17.59 -1.25
C LEU A 433 12.40 -18.55 -0.40
N LYS A 434 13.60 -18.11 -0.01
CA LYS A 434 14.46 -18.77 0.99
C LYS A 434 15.12 -17.74 1.89
N ARG A 435 15.62 -18.14 3.05
CA ARG A 435 16.59 -17.29 3.76
C ARG A 435 17.80 -17.08 2.86
N ARG A 436 18.38 -15.87 2.84
CA ARG A 436 19.52 -15.53 1.98
C ARG A 436 20.68 -16.50 2.18
N GLU A 437 20.98 -16.85 3.42
CA GLU A 437 22.05 -17.81 3.74
C GLU A 437 21.81 -19.19 3.11
N ASP A 438 20.57 -19.70 3.16
CA ASP A 438 20.23 -20.98 2.53
C ASP A 438 20.27 -20.91 1.01
N ALA A 439 19.86 -19.77 0.42
CA ALA A 439 19.97 -19.55 -1.01
C ALA A 439 21.45 -19.58 -1.47
N LEU A 440 22.34 -18.91 -0.73
CA LEU A 440 23.78 -18.93 -1.00
C LEU A 440 24.39 -20.31 -0.78
N ARG A 441 24.00 -21.01 0.30
CA ARG A 441 24.47 -22.37 0.62
C ARG A 441 24.12 -23.35 -0.51
N ASP A 442 22.90 -23.25 -1.02
CA ASP A 442 22.37 -24.20 -2.00
C ASP A 442 22.73 -23.78 -3.45
N GLY A 443 23.38 -22.63 -3.63
CA GLY A 443 23.85 -22.14 -4.93
C GLY A 443 22.73 -21.57 -5.80
N ASP A 444 21.64 -21.12 -5.18
CA ASP A 444 20.48 -20.58 -5.88
C ASP A 444 20.80 -19.21 -6.51
N ARG A 445 20.19 -18.94 -7.68
CA ARG A 445 20.18 -17.61 -8.26
C ARG A 445 19.31 -16.69 -7.40
N ILE A 446 19.87 -15.58 -6.93
CA ILE A 446 19.10 -14.56 -6.20
C ILE A 446 18.66 -13.48 -7.18
N LEU A 447 17.35 -13.25 -7.29
CA LEU A 447 16.75 -12.23 -8.15
C LEU A 447 16.70 -10.87 -7.45
N ALA A 448 16.37 -10.88 -6.16
CA ALA A 448 16.37 -9.71 -5.28
C ALA A 448 16.32 -10.16 -3.82
N LEU A 449 16.52 -9.22 -2.90
CA LEU A 449 16.42 -9.46 -1.46
C LEU A 449 15.25 -8.67 -0.86
N ILE A 450 14.47 -9.33 0.00
CA ILE A 450 13.50 -8.70 0.88
C ILE A 450 14.20 -8.40 2.21
N ARG A 451 14.48 -7.11 2.43
CA ARG A 451 15.21 -6.64 3.61
C ARG A 451 14.32 -6.52 4.84
N GLY A 452 13.07 -6.11 4.64
CA GLY A 452 12.11 -5.97 5.73
C GLY A 452 10.70 -5.77 5.23
N SER A 453 9.73 -6.03 6.08
CA SER A 453 8.32 -5.80 5.79
C SER A 453 7.55 -5.51 7.07
N ALA A 454 6.39 -4.87 6.94
CA ALA A 454 5.49 -4.59 8.05
C ALA A 454 4.02 -4.60 7.59
N VAL A 455 3.14 -4.90 8.55
CA VAL A 455 1.68 -4.87 8.38
C VAL A 455 1.06 -4.12 9.56
N ASN A 456 0.08 -3.26 9.31
CA ASN A 456 -0.73 -2.62 10.36
C ASN A 456 -2.18 -2.42 9.90
N HIS A 457 -2.97 -1.66 10.66
CA HIS A 457 -4.35 -1.33 10.33
C HIS A 457 -4.63 0.17 10.54
N ASP A 458 -5.50 0.74 9.71
CA ASP A 458 -5.95 2.13 9.76
C ASP A 458 -6.70 2.53 11.04
N GLY A 459 -7.08 1.56 11.88
CA GLY A 459 -7.93 1.78 13.04
C GLY A 459 -9.30 2.38 12.68
N ARG A 460 -9.75 3.37 13.48
CA ARG A 460 -11.06 4.02 13.29
C ARG A 460 -10.91 5.27 12.42
N THR A 461 -11.44 5.23 11.20
CA THR A 461 -11.37 6.29 10.18
C THR A 461 -12.75 6.91 9.86
N ASN A 462 -12.81 7.83 8.89
CA ASN A 462 -14.05 8.44 8.38
C ASN A 462 -14.83 7.47 7.48
N GLY A 463 -15.24 6.33 8.04
CA GLY A 463 -15.88 5.22 7.33
C GLY A 463 -14.91 4.07 7.06
N LEU A 464 -15.43 2.85 7.05
CA LEU A 464 -14.62 1.62 7.02
C LEU A 464 -13.59 1.57 5.88
N VAL A 465 -13.92 2.16 4.74
CA VAL A 465 -13.11 2.11 3.51
C VAL A 465 -12.23 3.36 3.32
N ALA A 466 -12.26 4.30 4.26
CA ALA A 466 -11.48 5.53 4.17
C ALA A 466 -10.03 5.26 4.63
N PRO A 467 -9.01 5.61 3.81
CA PRO A 467 -7.61 5.38 4.16
C PRO A 467 -7.13 6.32 5.29
N ASN A 468 -6.03 5.96 5.94
CA ASN A 468 -5.40 6.78 6.99
C ASN A 468 -3.91 7.06 6.73
N GLY A 469 -3.55 8.32 6.44
CA GLY A 469 -2.17 8.71 6.17
C GLY A 469 -1.20 8.40 7.32
N PRO A 470 -1.50 8.71 8.60
CA PRO A 470 -0.64 8.34 9.72
C PRO A 470 -0.38 6.83 9.87
N ALA A 471 -1.37 5.98 9.61
CA ALA A 471 -1.20 4.53 9.60
C ALA A 471 -0.28 4.09 8.45
N GLN A 472 -0.43 4.68 7.26
CA GLN A 472 0.47 4.44 6.12
C GLN A 472 1.91 4.90 6.43
N GLN A 473 2.09 6.06 7.08
CA GLN A 473 3.41 6.49 7.56
C GLN A 473 4.02 5.47 8.54
N ALA A 474 3.21 4.99 9.48
CA ALA A 474 3.66 4.05 10.50
C ALA A 474 4.09 2.70 9.89
N VAL A 475 3.36 2.16 8.91
CA VAL A 475 3.74 0.88 8.27
C VAL A 475 5.03 1.03 7.47
N VAL A 476 5.22 2.14 6.74
CA VAL A 476 6.45 2.41 5.98
C VAL A 476 7.64 2.56 6.93
N ARG A 477 7.50 3.34 8.01
CA ARG A 477 8.56 3.50 9.04
C ARG A 477 8.92 2.17 9.68
N GLN A 478 7.94 1.33 10.00
CA GLN A 478 8.18 0.03 10.62
C GLN A 478 8.88 -0.93 9.66
N ALA A 479 8.49 -0.97 8.39
CA ALA A 479 9.15 -1.79 7.39
C ALA A 479 10.62 -1.38 7.17
N LEU A 480 10.90 -0.06 7.10
CA LEU A 480 12.26 0.48 7.04
C LEU A 480 13.08 0.14 8.29
N ALA A 481 12.48 0.25 9.47
CA ALA A 481 13.13 -0.13 10.73
C ALA A 481 13.45 -1.64 10.76
N ASN A 482 12.51 -2.49 10.34
CA ASN A 482 12.72 -3.94 10.22
C ASN A 482 13.82 -4.28 9.20
N ALA A 483 13.95 -3.48 8.13
CA ALA A 483 14.99 -3.62 7.11
C ALA A 483 16.37 -3.10 7.55
N GLY A 484 16.43 -2.28 8.61
CA GLY A 484 17.63 -1.53 8.99
C GLY A 484 18.04 -0.48 7.95
N VAL A 485 17.08 0.03 7.16
CA VAL A 485 17.30 0.97 6.05
C VAL A 485 16.84 2.37 6.44
N LYS A 486 17.63 3.39 6.12
CA LYS A 486 17.26 4.79 6.34
C LYS A 486 16.29 5.24 5.24
N PRO A 487 15.28 6.07 5.55
CA PRO A 487 14.31 6.52 4.56
C PRO A 487 14.89 7.14 3.29
N ARG A 488 15.99 7.90 3.40
CA ARG A 488 16.66 8.54 2.25
C ARG A 488 17.36 7.57 1.30
N GLU A 489 17.65 6.34 1.75
CA GLU A 489 18.31 5.31 0.94
C GLU A 489 17.33 4.66 -0.06
N ILE A 490 16.02 4.78 0.18
CA ILE A 490 15.01 4.35 -0.80
C ILE A 490 15.05 5.28 -2.02
N SER A 491 15.21 4.68 -3.20
CA SER A 491 15.32 5.39 -4.49
C SER A 491 14.16 5.11 -5.43
N TYR A 492 13.31 4.12 -5.14
CA TYR A 492 12.05 3.87 -5.85
C TYR A 492 10.93 3.47 -4.88
N ILE A 493 9.72 3.93 -5.14
CA ILE A 493 8.49 3.45 -4.50
C ILE A 493 7.52 2.96 -5.56
N GLU A 494 7.15 1.69 -5.45
CA GLU A 494 5.98 1.12 -6.08
C GLU A 494 4.78 1.36 -5.16
N ALA A 495 4.01 2.40 -5.47
CA ALA A 495 2.87 2.84 -4.68
C ALA A 495 1.65 1.93 -4.86
N HIS A 496 0.78 1.92 -3.85
CA HIS A 496 -0.53 1.32 -3.97
C HIS A 496 -1.34 2.03 -5.07
N GLY A 497 -1.39 3.37 -5.06
CA GLY A 497 -1.66 4.20 -6.23
C GLY A 497 -2.86 3.80 -7.06
N THR A 498 -4.07 3.88 -6.51
CA THR A 498 -5.30 3.42 -7.15
C THR A 498 -5.93 4.43 -8.11
N GLY A 499 -5.38 5.63 -8.26
CA GLY A 499 -5.98 6.64 -9.14
C GLY A 499 -7.24 7.23 -8.51
N THR A 500 -7.27 7.36 -7.18
CA THR A 500 -8.42 7.94 -6.47
C THR A 500 -8.16 9.39 -6.09
N PRO A 501 -9.16 10.28 -6.18
CA PRO A 501 -8.95 11.72 -5.96
C PRO A 501 -8.42 12.07 -4.56
N LEU A 502 -8.75 11.26 -3.55
CA LEU A 502 -8.33 11.44 -2.15
C LEU A 502 -7.24 10.45 -1.71
N GLY A 503 -7.28 9.19 -2.15
CA GLY A 503 -6.32 8.18 -1.72
C GLY A 503 -4.91 8.48 -2.22
N ASP A 504 -4.78 8.96 -3.46
CA ASP A 504 -3.48 9.28 -4.05
C ASP A 504 -2.77 10.43 -3.31
N PRO A 505 -3.42 11.57 -2.99
CA PRO A 505 -2.83 12.58 -2.10
C PRO A 505 -2.50 12.07 -0.68
N ILE A 506 -3.32 11.19 -0.10
CA ILE A 506 -3.07 10.63 1.24
C ILE A 506 -1.79 9.79 1.23
N GLU A 507 -1.66 8.88 0.26
CA GLU A 507 -0.48 8.03 0.11
C GLU A 507 0.77 8.86 -0.20
N PHE A 508 0.66 9.82 -1.13
CA PHE A 508 1.80 10.66 -1.49
C PHE A 508 2.31 11.47 -0.28
N ASN A 509 1.40 12.07 0.50
CA ASN A 509 1.77 12.81 1.70
C ASN A 509 2.36 11.89 2.78
N ALA A 510 1.82 10.67 2.96
CA ALA A 510 2.40 9.69 3.87
C ALA A 510 3.84 9.34 3.48
N LEU A 511 4.11 9.08 2.20
CA LEU A 511 5.45 8.82 1.69
C LEU A 511 6.37 10.04 1.84
N LYS A 512 5.86 11.25 1.57
CA LYS A 512 6.60 12.51 1.77
C LYS A 512 7.09 12.65 3.20
N GLU A 513 6.21 12.49 4.19
CA GLU A 513 6.53 12.62 5.61
C GLU A 513 7.57 11.59 6.09
N VAL A 514 7.67 10.43 5.43
CA VAL A 514 8.65 9.39 5.80
C VAL A 514 9.97 9.55 5.05
N LEU A 515 9.93 9.78 3.73
CA LEU A 515 11.09 9.63 2.84
C LEU A 515 11.81 10.94 2.51
N MET A 516 11.17 12.10 2.69
CA MET A 516 11.77 13.40 2.37
C MET A 516 12.63 14.01 3.50
N PRO A 517 12.34 13.81 4.81
CA PRO A 517 13.17 14.36 5.86
C PRO A 517 14.64 13.92 5.74
N GLY A 518 15.54 14.90 5.69
CA GLY A 518 16.99 14.65 5.58
C GLY A 518 17.49 14.24 4.19
N ARG A 519 16.63 14.31 3.16
CA ARG A 519 17.00 14.08 1.75
C ARG A 519 17.62 15.35 1.16
N ALA A 520 18.78 15.23 0.54
CA ALA A 520 19.52 16.34 -0.05
C ALA A 520 19.05 16.67 -1.48
N PRO A 521 19.25 17.91 -1.97
CA PRO A 521 19.02 18.24 -3.37
C PRO A 521 19.74 17.28 -4.31
N GLY A 522 19.00 16.68 -5.24
CA GLY A 522 19.52 15.70 -6.20
C GLY A 522 19.42 14.23 -5.76
N GLU A 523 19.10 13.93 -4.49
CA GLU A 523 18.77 12.58 -4.05
C GLU A 523 17.33 12.21 -4.46
N ILE A 524 17.11 11.99 -5.76
CA ILE A 524 15.77 11.69 -6.30
C ILE A 524 15.25 10.34 -5.79
N CYS A 525 13.96 10.31 -5.42
CA CYS A 525 13.21 9.08 -5.20
C CYS A 525 12.13 8.97 -6.28
N HIS A 526 12.23 7.95 -7.12
CA HIS A 526 11.21 7.71 -8.12
C HIS A 526 9.95 7.11 -7.48
N ILE A 527 8.78 7.44 -7.98
CA ILE A 527 7.51 6.86 -7.53
C ILE A 527 6.64 6.52 -8.73
N GLY A 528 6.03 5.34 -8.71
CA GLY A 528 5.11 4.91 -9.75
C GLY A 528 4.13 3.84 -9.27
N SER A 529 3.23 3.41 -10.15
CA SER A 529 2.32 2.30 -9.89
C SER A 529 2.06 1.47 -11.14
N VAL A 530 2.21 0.15 -11.01
CA VAL A 530 1.92 -0.88 -12.00
C VAL A 530 0.45 -0.87 -12.44
N LYS A 531 -0.43 -0.35 -11.58
CA LYS A 531 -1.88 -0.28 -11.85
C LYS A 531 -2.21 0.60 -13.03
N THR A 532 -1.32 1.53 -13.39
CA THR A 532 -1.48 2.35 -14.59
C THR A 532 -1.40 1.53 -15.87
N ASN A 533 -0.65 0.41 -15.87
CA ASN A 533 -0.48 -0.50 -17.01
C ASN A 533 -1.52 -1.61 -17.03
N ILE A 534 -1.70 -2.32 -15.92
CA ILE A 534 -2.48 -3.56 -15.87
C ILE A 534 -3.72 -3.47 -14.99
N GLY A 535 -4.09 -2.28 -14.50
CA GLY A 535 -5.22 -2.13 -13.60
C GLY A 535 -4.96 -2.67 -12.19
N HIS A 536 -6.01 -2.74 -11.37
CA HIS A 536 -5.91 -3.21 -10.00
C HIS A 536 -6.21 -4.70 -9.89
N LEU A 537 -5.16 -5.50 -9.69
CA LEU A 537 -5.24 -6.95 -9.54
C LEU A 537 -5.77 -7.43 -8.17
N GLU A 538 -6.49 -6.57 -7.44
CA GLU A 538 -7.07 -6.83 -6.11
C GLU A 538 -6.11 -7.63 -5.18
N SER A 539 -6.43 -8.89 -4.86
CA SER A 539 -5.60 -9.74 -3.99
C SER A 539 -4.19 -10.02 -4.52
N SER A 540 -3.97 -9.95 -5.83
CA SER A 540 -2.66 -10.14 -6.49
C SER A 540 -1.89 -8.82 -6.75
N ALA A 541 -2.46 -7.67 -6.39
CA ALA A 541 -1.86 -6.36 -6.68
C ALA A 541 -0.49 -6.14 -6.01
N GLY A 542 -0.30 -6.65 -4.78
CA GLY A 542 0.96 -6.53 -4.04
C GLY A 542 2.10 -7.28 -4.72
N VAL A 543 1.87 -8.56 -5.09
CA VAL A 543 2.90 -9.38 -5.75
C VAL A 543 3.22 -8.87 -7.16
N ALA A 544 2.24 -8.34 -7.90
CA ALA A 544 2.51 -7.70 -9.19
C ALA A 544 3.47 -6.49 -9.07
N GLY A 545 3.29 -5.68 -8.02
CA GLY A 545 4.23 -4.59 -7.69
C GLY A 545 5.62 -5.09 -7.32
N VAL A 546 5.72 -6.17 -6.55
CA VAL A 546 7.01 -6.80 -6.21
C VAL A 546 7.70 -7.32 -7.47
N ILE A 547 7.01 -8.07 -8.33
CA ILE A 547 7.57 -8.60 -9.58
C ILE A 547 8.07 -7.46 -10.48
N LYS A 548 7.29 -6.39 -10.65
CA LYS A 548 7.73 -5.19 -11.38
C LYS A 548 9.04 -4.62 -10.82
N VAL A 549 9.16 -4.51 -9.50
CA VAL A 549 10.38 -4.00 -8.86
C VAL A 549 11.55 -4.94 -9.07
N VAL A 550 11.36 -6.26 -8.93
CA VAL A 550 12.44 -7.24 -9.16
C VAL A 550 12.95 -7.17 -10.61
N LEU A 551 12.05 -7.04 -11.58
CA LEU A 551 12.41 -6.86 -12.99
C LEU A 551 13.15 -5.53 -13.22
N ALA A 552 12.67 -4.43 -12.63
CA ALA A 552 13.33 -3.13 -12.73
C ALA A 552 14.73 -3.11 -12.11
N LEU A 553 14.92 -3.82 -10.97
CA LEU A 553 16.22 -4.00 -10.33
C LEU A 553 17.18 -4.78 -11.25
N ALA A 554 16.72 -5.90 -11.81
CA ALA A 554 17.53 -6.73 -12.71
C ALA A 554 17.97 -5.99 -13.97
N GLN A 555 17.14 -5.07 -14.47
CA GLN A 555 17.41 -4.30 -15.68
C GLN A 555 18.13 -2.97 -15.40
N GLY A 556 18.22 -2.55 -14.13
CA GLY A 556 18.76 -1.25 -13.74
C GLY A 556 18.00 -0.08 -14.37
N GLU A 557 16.70 -0.24 -14.61
CA GLU A 557 15.84 0.71 -15.33
C GLU A 557 14.44 0.73 -14.72
N ILE A 558 13.85 1.91 -14.58
CA ILE A 558 12.50 2.13 -14.07
C ILE A 558 11.56 2.33 -15.27
N PRO A 559 10.51 1.49 -15.43
CA PRO A 559 9.59 1.60 -16.55
C PRO A 559 8.70 2.86 -16.45
N PRO A 560 8.15 3.34 -17.57
CA PRO A 560 7.24 4.48 -17.59
C PRO A 560 5.97 4.25 -16.75
N HIS A 561 5.61 5.26 -15.99
CA HIS A 561 4.30 5.45 -15.34
C HIS A 561 3.38 6.17 -16.32
N ILE A 562 2.34 5.48 -16.76
CA ILE A 562 1.39 5.98 -17.77
C ILE A 562 0.15 6.61 -17.12
N ASN A 563 -0.71 7.22 -17.93
CA ASN A 563 -1.95 7.89 -17.49
C ASN A 563 -1.78 9.11 -16.56
N LEU A 564 -0.56 9.65 -16.41
CA LEU A 564 -0.29 10.90 -15.70
C LEU A 564 0.02 12.05 -16.68
N LYS A 565 -0.95 12.93 -16.89
CA LYS A 565 -0.84 14.19 -17.65
C LYS A 565 -0.44 15.34 -16.72
N GLU A 566 -1.25 15.60 -15.69
CA GLU A 566 -1.09 16.72 -14.75
C GLU A 566 -1.27 16.21 -13.33
N PHE A 567 -0.45 16.67 -12.40
CA PHE A 567 -0.55 16.22 -11.01
C PHE A 567 -1.85 16.72 -10.36
N ASN A 568 -2.45 15.86 -9.54
CA ASN A 568 -3.53 16.26 -8.65
C ASN A 568 -3.12 17.50 -7.83
N PRO A 569 -3.93 18.59 -7.80
CA PRO A 569 -3.59 19.82 -7.08
C PRO A 569 -3.33 19.64 -5.57
N HIS A 570 -3.79 18.54 -4.98
CA HIS A 570 -3.55 18.19 -3.58
C HIS A 570 -2.22 17.45 -3.35
N ILE A 571 -1.47 17.14 -4.41
CA ILE A 571 -0.14 16.53 -4.35
C ILE A 571 0.92 17.63 -4.43
N PRO A 572 1.68 17.89 -3.35
CA PRO A 572 2.69 18.96 -3.30
C PRO A 572 4.01 18.50 -3.93
N ILE A 573 3.99 18.03 -5.18
CA ILE A 573 5.16 17.45 -5.88
C ILE A 573 6.34 18.43 -5.94
N ALA A 574 6.07 19.72 -6.15
CA ALA A 574 7.08 20.77 -6.29
C ALA A 574 7.95 20.97 -5.03
N ASP A 575 7.43 20.57 -3.85
CA ASP A 575 8.12 20.70 -2.57
C ASP A 575 8.89 19.42 -2.19
N THR A 576 9.11 18.51 -3.13
CA THR A 576 9.68 17.19 -2.88
C THR A 576 10.77 16.83 -3.88
N PHE A 577 11.56 15.81 -3.54
CA PHE A 577 12.49 15.15 -4.44
C PHE A 577 11.89 13.87 -5.04
N PHE A 578 10.56 13.77 -5.05
CA PHE A 578 9.89 12.70 -5.78
C PHE A 578 9.87 12.98 -7.28
N SER A 579 10.00 11.92 -8.07
CA SER A 579 9.90 11.99 -9.53
C SER A 579 9.06 10.85 -10.07
N VAL A 580 8.07 11.15 -10.91
CA VAL A 580 7.26 10.12 -11.59
C VAL A 580 7.84 9.91 -13.00
N PRO A 581 8.46 8.76 -13.29
CA PRO A 581 9.11 8.51 -14.57
C PRO A 581 8.06 8.32 -15.67
N ARG A 582 7.95 9.24 -16.63
CA ARG A 582 7.01 9.12 -17.78
C ARG A 582 7.58 8.42 -19.01
N LYS A 583 8.86 8.05 -18.94
CA LYS A 583 9.62 7.34 -19.95
C LYS A 583 10.55 6.35 -19.24
N PRO A 584 11.04 5.30 -19.94
CA PRO A 584 12.06 4.43 -19.38
C PRO A 584 13.24 5.27 -18.87
N THR A 585 13.59 5.07 -17.59
CA THR A 585 14.53 5.91 -16.86
C THR A 585 15.60 5.05 -16.22
N PRO A 586 16.89 5.26 -16.51
CA PRO A 586 17.97 4.52 -15.84
C PRO A 586 17.88 4.65 -14.33
N TRP A 587 18.26 3.59 -13.61
CA TRP A 587 18.30 3.57 -12.16
C TRP A 587 19.77 3.57 -11.70
N PRO A 588 20.41 4.75 -11.57
CA PRO A 588 21.86 4.86 -11.50
C PRO A 588 22.47 4.55 -10.12
N ASN A 589 21.64 4.28 -9.10
CA ASN A 589 22.11 4.04 -7.74
C ASN A 589 22.97 2.77 -7.67
N GLU A 590 24.11 2.86 -6.98
CA GLU A 590 25.04 1.73 -6.78
C GLU A 590 24.41 0.60 -5.97
N CYS A 591 23.52 0.92 -5.03
CA CYS A 591 22.67 -0.02 -4.32
C CYS A 591 21.22 0.44 -4.48
N LYS A 592 20.44 -0.33 -5.25
CA LYS A 592 19.05 0.02 -5.55
C LYS A 592 18.14 -0.56 -4.47
N LEU A 593 17.56 0.34 -3.68
CA LEU A 593 16.56 0.03 -2.66
C LEU A 593 15.20 0.60 -3.05
N ALA A 594 14.16 -0.22 -2.88
CA ALA A 594 12.79 0.11 -3.24
C ALA A 594 11.80 -0.26 -2.14
N GLY A 595 10.71 0.49 -2.06
CA GLY A 595 9.54 0.12 -1.25
C GLY A 595 8.35 -0.28 -2.14
N VAL A 596 7.57 -1.26 -1.70
CA VAL A 596 6.30 -1.65 -2.32
C VAL A 596 5.19 -1.52 -1.29
N SER A 597 4.14 -0.76 -1.60
CA SER A 597 2.97 -0.56 -0.73
C SER A 597 1.73 -1.26 -1.27
N SER A 598 0.93 -1.84 -0.39
CA SER A 598 -0.44 -2.24 -0.72
C SER A 598 -1.39 -2.04 0.46
N PHE A 599 -2.54 -1.42 0.21
CA PHE A 599 -3.51 -1.04 1.22
C PHE A 599 -4.86 -1.69 0.91
N GLY A 600 -5.38 -2.48 1.85
CA GLY A 600 -6.66 -3.17 1.75
C GLY A 600 -7.82 -2.23 2.03
N ILE A 601 -8.93 -2.40 1.31
CA ILE A 601 -10.18 -1.65 1.55
C ILE A 601 -10.74 -1.85 2.97
N SER A 602 -10.33 -2.92 3.66
CA SER A 602 -10.68 -3.18 5.06
C SER A 602 -9.87 -2.33 6.06
N GLY A 603 -8.82 -1.63 5.60
CA GLY A 603 -7.90 -0.84 6.42
C GLY A 603 -6.58 -1.54 6.75
N THR A 604 -6.35 -2.78 6.30
CA THR A 604 -5.06 -3.47 6.49
C THR A 604 -4.02 -2.92 5.53
N ASN A 605 -2.88 -2.45 6.05
CA ASN A 605 -1.79 -1.93 5.23
C ASN A 605 -0.58 -2.85 5.27
N ALA A 606 0.11 -3.00 4.15
CA ALA A 606 1.38 -3.71 4.08
C ALA A 606 2.42 -2.89 3.31
N HIS A 607 3.68 -2.98 3.75
CA HIS A 607 4.83 -2.40 3.06
C HIS A 607 6.02 -3.36 3.10
N VAL A 608 6.75 -3.47 1.98
CA VAL A 608 7.93 -4.33 1.81
C VAL A 608 9.09 -3.52 1.26
N VAL A 609 10.30 -3.73 1.81
CA VAL A 609 11.55 -3.13 1.35
C VAL A 609 12.36 -4.17 0.58
N LEU A 610 12.67 -3.85 -0.67
CA LEU A 610 13.44 -4.67 -1.61
C LEU A 610 14.81 -4.06 -1.88
N GLU A 611 15.80 -4.93 -2.10
CA GLU A 611 17.17 -4.60 -2.49
C GLU A 611 17.58 -5.41 -3.71
N GLU A 612 18.42 -4.80 -4.56
CA GLU A 612 19.10 -5.48 -5.66
C GLU A 612 19.82 -6.76 -5.22
N ALA A 613 19.88 -7.75 -6.11
CA ALA A 613 20.64 -8.96 -5.87
C ALA A 613 22.15 -8.64 -5.67
N PRO A 614 22.88 -9.39 -4.82
CA PRO A 614 24.31 -9.21 -4.68
C PRO A 614 25.01 -9.38 -6.04
N SER A 615 25.93 -8.47 -6.37
CA SER A 615 26.82 -8.66 -7.52
C SER A 615 27.75 -9.85 -7.25
N VAL A 616 27.34 -11.04 -7.66
CA VAL A 616 28.21 -12.22 -7.55
C VAL A 616 29.30 -12.03 -8.59
N GLY A 617 30.54 -11.79 -8.15
CA GLY A 617 31.72 -11.81 -9.01
C GLY A 617 31.87 -13.21 -9.59
N TRP A 618 31.22 -13.47 -10.71
CA TRP A 618 31.32 -14.72 -11.46
C TRP A 618 32.75 -14.81 -12.01
N ASN A 619 33.63 -15.53 -11.29
CA ASN A 619 34.96 -15.85 -11.79
C ASN A 619 34.81 -16.87 -12.93
N GLU A 620 34.90 -16.41 -14.18
CA GLU A 620 34.89 -17.23 -15.41
C GLU A 620 35.88 -18.42 -15.41
N ARG A 621 36.80 -18.49 -14.44
CA ARG A 621 37.78 -19.58 -14.30
C ARG A 621 37.19 -20.87 -13.73
N GLU A 622 36.11 -20.84 -12.96
CA GLU A 622 35.54 -22.06 -12.35
C GLU A 622 34.55 -22.78 -13.28
N ALA A 623 33.81 -22.04 -14.12
CA ALA A 623 32.87 -22.61 -15.09
C ALA A 623 33.54 -23.47 -16.18
N ARG A 624 34.83 -23.24 -16.47
CA ARG A 624 35.60 -24.08 -17.42
C ARG A 624 35.93 -25.46 -16.88
N ASN A 625 35.82 -25.71 -15.56
CA ASN A 625 36.21 -26.98 -14.95
C ASN A 625 35.04 -27.91 -14.58
N SER A 626 33.78 -27.50 -14.76
CA SER A 626 32.61 -28.30 -14.35
C SER A 626 31.72 -28.76 -15.50
N THR A 627 32.28 -29.41 -16.52
CA THR A 627 31.47 -30.26 -17.44
C THR A 627 31.06 -31.54 -16.72
N ARG A 628 29.89 -31.55 -16.06
CA ARG A 628 29.18 -32.80 -15.71
C ARG A 628 28.09 -33.08 -16.74
N LYS A 629 28.13 -34.29 -17.31
CA LYS A 629 27.14 -34.81 -18.26
C LYS A 629 25.76 -34.85 -17.61
N VAL A 630 24.80 -34.15 -18.19
CA VAL A 630 23.37 -34.27 -17.84
C VAL A 630 22.85 -35.58 -18.46
N GLY A 631 22.48 -36.54 -17.61
CA GLY A 631 21.84 -37.79 -18.03
C GLY A 631 20.33 -37.62 -18.08
N ILE A 632 19.75 -37.66 -19.28
CA ILE A 632 18.29 -37.67 -19.45
C ILE A 632 17.77 -39.08 -19.13
N HIS A 633 16.97 -39.22 -18.07
CA HIS A 633 16.23 -40.44 -17.79
C HIS A 633 14.87 -40.40 -18.51
N ARG A 634 14.70 -41.26 -19.53
CA ARG A 634 13.41 -41.50 -20.20
C ARG A 634 12.70 -42.67 -19.53
N LYS A 635 11.44 -42.49 -19.14
CA LYS A 635 10.51 -43.59 -18.88
C LYS A 635 9.45 -43.66 -19.99
N ASN A 636 9.36 -44.86 -20.57
CA ASN A 636 8.33 -45.43 -21.45
C ASN A 636 8.23 -44.93 -22.91
N GLU A 637 8.68 -45.82 -23.80
CA GLU A 637 8.52 -45.76 -25.25
C GLU A 637 7.18 -46.40 -25.69
N ARG A 638 6.41 -45.67 -26.53
CA ARG A 638 5.96 -46.12 -27.86
C ARG A 638 5.32 -44.97 -28.67
N LYS A 639 6.16 -44.40 -29.57
CA LYS A 639 5.95 -43.80 -30.92
C LYS A 639 4.75 -42.84 -31.10
N LEU A 640 4.94 -41.53 -31.33
CA LEU A 640 5.56 -40.93 -32.53
C LEU A 640 6.40 -39.68 -32.21
N ALA A 641 7.38 -39.42 -33.08
CA ALA A 641 8.48 -38.49 -32.91
C ALA A 641 8.14 -37.04 -33.31
N GLY A 642 8.64 -36.10 -32.50
CA GLY A 642 8.69 -34.66 -32.77
C GLY A 642 8.85 -33.90 -31.45
N VAL A 643 10.08 -33.74 -30.93
CA VAL A 643 10.35 -32.75 -29.88
C VAL A 643 10.77 -31.47 -30.58
N SER A 644 9.82 -30.56 -30.70
CA SER A 644 10.00 -29.19 -31.16
C SER A 644 9.43 -28.27 -30.09
N SER A 645 10.25 -27.38 -29.55
CA SER A 645 9.80 -26.23 -28.78
C SER A 645 8.95 -25.35 -29.70
N PHE A 646 7.65 -25.26 -29.46
CA PHE A 646 6.79 -24.29 -30.13
C PHE A 646 6.69 -23.03 -29.28
N GLY A 647 7.36 -21.98 -29.73
CA GLY A 647 6.97 -20.61 -29.40
C GLY A 647 5.74 -20.23 -30.23
N ILE A 648 4.81 -19.51 -29.63
CA ILE A 648 3.67 -18.89 -30.32
C ILE A 648 4.20 -17.71 -31.16
N SER A 649 4.81 -18.02 -32.31
CA SER A 649 4.87 -17.14 -33.49
C SER A 649 5.50 -17.91 -34.64
N GLY A 650 4.67 -18.30 -35.61
CA GLY A 650 5.12 -19.03 -36.78
C GLY A 650 6.01 -18.17 -37.67
N THR A 651 7.32 -18.40 -37.65
CA THR A 651 8.22 -18.23 -38.80
C THR A 651 9.44 -19.15 -38.62
N ASN A 652 9.62 -20.12 -39.54
CA ASN A 652 10.71 -21.10 -39.49
C ASN A 652 12.01 -20.52 -40.06
N ALA A 653 13.09 -20.54 -39.28
CA ALA A 653 14.46 -20.50 -39.79
C ALA A 653 15.32 -21.51 -39.02
N HIS A 654 15.72 -22.60 -39.70
CA HIS A 654 16.70 -23.55 -39.20
C HIS A 654 18.12 -23.01 -39.45
N VAL A 655 18.93 -22.85 -38.40
CA VAL A 655 20.39 -22.78 -38.51
C VAL A 655 20.96 -23.94 -37.70
N VAL A 656 21.62 -24.86 -38.38
CA VAL A 656 22.47 -25.89 -37.75
C VAL A 656 23.81 -25.22 -37.44
N LEU A 657 24.17 -25.11 -36.16
CA LEU A 657 25.54 -24.82 -35.76
C LEU A 657 26.22 -26.16 -35.47
N GLU A 658 27.08 -26.59 -36.39
CA GLU A 658 28.07 -27.63 -36.16
C GLU A 658 29.28 -26.99 -35.46
N GLU A 659 29.80 -27.60 -34.40
CA GLU A 659 31.00 -27.13 -33.70
C GLU A 659 32.20 -27.09 -34.66
N ALA A 660 32.76 -25.90 -34.88
CA ALA A 660 34.07 -25.74 -35.49
C ALA A 660 35.12 -25.41 -34.40
N PRO A 661 36.32 -26.02 -34.42
CA PRO A 661 37.36 -25.73 -33.43
C PRO A 661 37.93 -24.31 -33.59
N SER A 662 38.34 -23.76 -32.46
CA SER A 662 38.94 -22.44 -32.30
C SER A 662 40.06 -22.11 -33.30
N VAL A 663 39.84 -21.07 -34.12
CA VAL A 663 40.91 -20.23 -34.68
C VAL A 663 40.43 -18.77 -34.65
N GLY A 664 41.09 -17.94 -33.85
CA GLY A 664 40.69 -16.54 -33.64
C GLY A 664 40.81 -15.68 -34.89
N TRP A 665 39.85 -14.79 -35.12
CA TRP A 665 39.95 -13.76 -36.15
C TRP A 665 39.28 -12.43 -35.75
N ASN A 666 39.99 -11.37 -36.15
CA ASN A 666 39.80 -9.95 -35.84
C ASN A 666 38.60 -9.31 -36.57
N GLU A 667 38.05 -8.29 -35.93
CA GLU A 667 36.78 -7.61 -36.22
C GLU A 667 36.85 -6.54 -37.35
N ARG A 668 37.39 -6.86 -38.54
CA ARG A 668 37.48 -5.86 -39.63
C ARG A 668 37.03 -6.24 -41.04
N GLU A 669 36.49 -7.44 -41.29
CA GLU A 669 36.15 -7.88 -42.67
C GLU A 669 34.69 -8.29 -42.93
N ALA A 670 33.75 -8.11 -41.99
CA ALA A 670 32.32 -8.40 -42.21
C ALA A 670 31.48 -7.18 -42.65
N ARG A 671 32.09 -6.19 -43.32
CA ARG A 671 31.40 -5.10 -44.03
C ARG A 671 31.75 -5.20 -45.51
N ASN A 672 31.16 -6.16 -46.24
CA ASN A 672 30.97 -6.11 -47.71
C ASN A 672 30.42 -7.45 -48.26
N SER A 673 29.18 -7.85 -47.93
CA SER A 673 28.50 -8.90 -48.73
C SER A 673 26.99 -9.02 -48.45
N THR A 674 26.25 -7.91 -48.50
CA THR A 674 24.78 -7.94 -48.66
C THR A 674 24.40 -7.20 -49.93
N ARG A 675 24.65 -7.86 -51.07
CA ARG A 675 24.07 -7.52 -52.39
C ARG A 675 23.77 -8.81 -53.13
N LYS A 676 22.50 -8.98 -53.54
CA LYS A 676 21.87 -10.13 -54.23
C LYS A 676 21.55 -11.29 -53.28
N ALA A 677 20.37 -11.90 -53.22
CA ALA A 677 19.11 -11.86 -53.95
C ALA A 677 18.05 -12.39 -52.94
N GLY A 678 16.77 -11.99 -52.94
CA GLY A 678 15.80 -12.33 -53.97
C GLY A 678 14.76 -13.28 -53.38
N ILE A 679 13.59 -12.73 -53.08
CA ILE A 679 12.35 -13.38 -52.62
C ILE A 679 11.85 -14.36 -53.69
N HIS A 680 11.40 -15.57 -53.30
CA HIS A 680 10.17 -16.19 -53.83
C HIS A 680 9.70 -17.39 -52.99
N HIS A 681 8.37 -17.43 -52.82
CA HIS A 681 7.51 -18.38 -52.10
C HIS A 681 7.61 -19.86 -52.52
N GLN A 682 7.46 -20.76 -51.53
CA GLN A 682 6.32 -21.68 -51.43
C GLN A 682 5.98 -21.94 -49.97
#